data_AF-A0A7X2X4V1-F1
#
_entry.id   AF-A0A7X2X4V1-F1
#
_cell.length_a   1.000
_cell.length_b   1.000
_cell.length_c   1.000
_cell.angle_alpha   90.00
_cell.angle_beta   90.00
_cell.angle_gamma   90.00
#
_symmetry.space_group_name_H-M   'P 1'
#
loop_
_entity.id
_entity.type
_entity.pdbx_description
1 polymer ?
#
loop_
_entity_poly.entity_id
_entity_poly.type
_entity_poly.pdbx_seq_one_letter_code
_entity_poly.pdbx_strand_id
1 'polypeptide(L)'
;MKKWLLKLSLVVMTLLLLPIQAVQACCGFIIGRQLTKDGTTLFGRTEDYPYYPNGGKHNKNFVVVDAKNYKEGDQLEDESNGFTYPHAASEMKYTATYDSARGDGSNGAFGEHGFNEAGVSMTSTVTAIPNKKVLKTDPLTEKGIPEAAMLDVVLPRVKSAREGIELLAKVIEEKGSAEGNTVVIADQKETWYMEILSGHQYVAVKVPEDKYAVFANTYYLGHVNLNDTENVIASKDVEKVAKESGSYKTDKDGNFHIAKSYGPEKYAEGDRSRTYAGITLLDPKSKVTYEDDEYELFRSPTDPNKKFTLEDAFALQRNRFEHLNGRFVPDDQIGVKKQGDNGSNDAVRKDQYKYALGNENVIDAHVYQINPNLPKSFGGTLWLGMGPSRNTPYVPFYGNLKDTYEAFKPQTATYDPNSWYWTVWHIDNMAINNQDVFGKSVQDHWKALEKQLIIEQEASDAKYKALKDNPEAAKAVEDEVTANALALSKKLFEHFKSYEADMHAHLIELGRKDDPYRASKPDDYKDPEPEKPVQPEKPVQPEKPVQPEKPVEPEKPVQPEKPVQPEKPVQPEKPVQPEKTQPIQTKVNEEGNPNNRFGYAATKDKESYVSTKVETFVKPEAKAQDPSEAVSAGNGGNENNRFGSSFAKATVETFPNTNYSYNVHP
;
A
#
# COMPACT_ATOMS: atom_id res chain seq x y z
N MET A 1 2.11 -6.17 -53.97
CA MET A 1 3.23 -6.70 -53.14
C MET A 1 3.67 -5.72 -52.04
N LYS A 2 4.07 -4.47 -52.33
CA LYS A 2 4.53 -3.51 -51.29
C LYS A 2 3.51 -3.18 -50.18
N LYS A 3 2.22 -3.02 -50.49
CA LYS A 3 1.17 -2.78 -49.47
C LYS A 3 0.83 -3.98 -48.60
N TRP A 4 1.14 -5.20 -49.05
CA TRP A 4 0.86 -6.43 -48.30
C TRP A 4 2.03 -6.76 -47.36
N LEU A 5 3.27 -6.54 -47.82
CA LEU A 5 4.47 -6.60 -46.99
C LEU A 5 4.49 -5.55 -45.88
N LEU A 6 3.98 -4.33 -46.12
CA LEU A 6 3.86 -3.29 -45.09
C LEU A 6 2.82 -3.64 -44.02
N LYS A 7 1.71 -4.28 -44.41
CA LYS A 7 0.69 -4.78 -43.47
C LYS A 7 1.20 -5.98 -42.67
N LEU A 8 1.98 -6.87 -43.29
CA LEU A 8 2.62 -7.99 -42.59
C LEU A 8 3.70 -7.49 -41.62
N SER A 9 4.48 -6.46 -41.97
CA SER A 9 5.49 -5.90 -41.05
C SER A 9 4.86 -5.15 -39.88
N LEU A 10 3.70 -4.51 -40.08
CA LEU A 10 2.94 -3.87 -39.00
C LEU A 10 2.30 -4.90 -38.06
N VAL A 11 1.80 -6.03 -38.57
CA VAL A 11 1.26 -7.15 -37.77
C VAL A 11 2.37 -7.88 -37.02
N VAL A 12 3.55 -8.08 -37.63
CA VAL A 12 4.71 -8.67 -36.95
C VAL A 12 5.35 -7.70 -35.94
N MET A 13 5.30 -6.37 -36.16
CA MET A 13 5.71 -5.38 -35.15
C MET A 13 4.71 -5.26 -34.00
N THR A 14 3.39 -5.43 -34.24
CA THR A 14 2.40 -5.42 -33.14
C THR A 14 2.42 -6.72 -32.33
N LEU A 15 2.78 -7.86 -32.93
CA LEU A 15 3.01 -9.12 -32.21
C LEU A 15 4.35 -9.18 -31.45
N LEU A 16 5.25 -8.23 -31.66
CA LEU A 16 6.54 -8.13 -30.95
C LEU A 16 6.57 -7.05 -29.86
N LEU A 17 5.43 -6.40 -29.56
CA LEU A 17 5.37 -5.21 -28.70
C LEU A 17 4.42 -5.32 -27.49
N LEU A 18 4.11 -6.52 -27.02
CA LEU A 18 3.64 -6.69 -25.64
C LEU A 18 4.72 -7.41 -24.85
N PRO A 19 5.72 -6.69 -24.32
CA PRO A 19 6.41 -7.22 -23.18
C PRO A 19 5.38 -7.24 -22.04
N ILE A 20 4.95 -8.42 -21.62
CA ILE A 20 4.53 -8.61 -20.23
C ILE A 20 5.79 -8.27 -19.43
N GLN A 21 5.88 -7.04 -18.94
CA GLN A 21 7.06 -6.53 -18.26
C GLN A 21 7.03 -7.06 -16.83
N ALA A 22 7.57 -8.27 -16.67
CA ALA A 22 7.79 -8.89 -15.37
C ALA A 22 8.55 -7.91 -14.46
N VAL A 23 7.92 -7.50 -13.36
CA VAL A 23 8.56 -6.63 -12.38
C VAL A 23 9.47 -7.44 -11.47
N GLN A 24 10.76 -7.10 -11.49
CA GLN A 24 11.82 -7.82 -10.77
C GLN A 24 12.16 -7.18 -9.42
N ALA A 25 11.16 -6.58 -8.75
CA ALA A 25 11.38 -5.73 -7.58
C ALA A 25 10.57 -6.09 -6.32
N CYS A 26 9.51 -6.91 -6.40
CA CYS A 26 8.74 -7.34 -5.23
C CYS A 26 9.58 -8.17 -4.25
N CYS A 27 9.40 -8.01 -2.94
CA CYS A 27 10.06 -8.85 -1.93
C CYS A 27 9.07 -9.33 -0.86
N GLY A 28 9.00 -10.64 -0.68
CA GLY A 28 8.10 -11.31 0.26
C GLY A 28 8.81 -11.79 1.51
N PHE A 29 8.01 -11.99 2.56
CA PHE A 29 8.46 -12.59 3.80
C PHE A 29 7.36 -13.43 4.46
N ILE A 30 7.79 -14.38 5.30
CA ILE A 30 6.92 -15.15 6.17
C ILE A 30 7.61 -15.29 7.52
N ILE A 31 6.88 -15.16 8.62
CA ILE A 31 7.33 -15.43 9.98
C ILE A 31 6.29 -16.36 10.60
N GLY A 32 6.68 -17.61 10.80
CA GLY A 32 5.83 -18.61 11.43
C GLY A 32 5.43 -18.22 12.84
N ARG A 33 4.23 -18.62 13.25
CA ARG A 33 3.62 -18.21 14.52
C ARG A 33 4.38 -18.62 15.78
N GLN A 34 5.24 -19.63 15.71
CA GLN A 34 6.08 -19.98 16.85
C GLN A 34 7.26 -19.01 17.00
N LEU A 35 7.54 -18.17 16.01
CA LEU A 35 8.57 -17.13 16.07
C LEU A 35 8.01 -15.74 16.37
N THR A 36 6.69 -15.53 16.45
CA THR A 36 6.11 -14.22 16.77
C THR A 36 5.83 -14.07 18.26
N LYS A 37 5.80 -12.82 18.73
CA LYS A 37 5.57 -12.50 20.14
C LYS A 37 4.14 -12.81 20.61
N ASP A 38 3.18 -12.70 19.70
CA ASP A 38 1.74 -12.84 19.96
C ASP A 38 1.14 -14.18 19.50
N GLY A 39 1.94 -15.05 18.90
CA GLY A 39 1.50 -16.36 18.40
C GLY A 39 0.67 -16.29 17.12
N THR A 40 0.77 -15.19 16.37
CA THR A 40 0.16 -15.03 15.03
C THR A 40 1.15 -15.36 13.93
N THR A 41 0.71 -15.80 12.76
CA THR A 41 1.61 -15.88 11.59
C THR A 41 1.68 -14.50 10.93
N LEU A 42 2.88 -14.00 10.61
CA LEU A 42 3.05 -12.78 9.81
C LEU A 42 3.52 -13.15 8.40
N PHE A 43 2.89 -12.62 7.36
CA PHE A 43 3.41 -12.73 6.00
C PHE A 43 2.97 -11.55 5.13
N GLY A 44 3.66 -11.33 4.03
CA GLY A 44 3.30 -10.29 3.07
C GLY A 44 4.44 -10.00 2.11
N ARG A 45 4.28 -8.96 1.30
CA ARG A 45 5.32 -8.49 0.38
C ARG A 45 5.24 -6.98 0.17
N THR A 46 6.33 -6.41 -0.34
CA THR A 46 6.23 -5.20 -1.14
C THR A 46 5.84 -5.60 -2.54
N GLU A 47 4.83 -4.92 -3.08
CA GLU A 47 4.55 -4.87 -4.49
C GLU A 47 5.26 -3.67 -5.09
N ASP A 48 6.03 -3.93 -6.13
CA ASP A 48 6.87 -2.96 -6.76
C ASP A 48 6.47 -2.82 -8.23
N TYR A 49 6.63 -1.63 -8.78
CA TYR A 49 6.46 -1.34 -10.20
C TYR A 49 7.50 -0.30 -10.62
N PRO A 50 8.45 -0.65 -11.53
CA PRO A 50 9.68 0.11 -11.77
C PRO A 50 9.49 1.37 -12.61
N TYR A 51 8.24 1.69 -12.91
CA TYR A 51 7.89 2.92 -13.61
C TYR A 51 7.31 3.86 -12.57
N TYR A 52 7.76 5.12 -12.63
CA TYR A 52 7.09 6.22 -11.97
C TYR A 52 5.57 6.12 -12.18
N PRO A 53 4.72 6.76 -11.35
CA PRO A 53 3.27 6.88 -11.59
C PRO A 53 2.86 7.58 -12.91
N ASN A 54 3.75 7.56 -13.91
CA ASN A 54 3.60 7.81 -15.33
C ASN A 54 2.31 7.18 -15.90
N GLY A 55 1.23 7.95 -15.82
CA GLY A 55 -0.09 7.58 -16.32
C GLY A 55 -0.97 6.84 -15.33
N GLY A 56 -0.55 6.69 -14.06
CA GLY A 56 -1.37 6.15 -12.96
C GLY A 56 -2.10 4.87 -13.33
N LYS A 57 -1.38 3.92 -13.94
CA LYS A 57 -1.95 2.61 -14.26
C LYS A 57 -1.95 1.69 -13.04
N HIS A 58 -0.84 1.71 -12.31
CA HIS A 58 -0.54 0.76 -11.22
C HIS A 58 -0.65 1.40 -9.81
N ASN A 59 -1.18 2.62 -9.72
CA ASN A 59 -1.62 3.13 -8.41
C ASN A 59 -2.76 2.26 -7.88
N LYS A 60 -2.85 2.16 -6.56
CA LYS A 60 -3.65 1.10 -5.94
C LYS A 60 -5.00 1.57 -5.42
N ASN A 61 -5.96 0.66 -5.50
CA ASN A 61 -7.24 0.75 -4.82
C ASN A 61 -7.41 -0.42 -3.87
N PHE A 62 -7.97 -0.19 -2.69
CA PHE A 62 -8.38 -1.26 -1.77
C PHE A 62 -9.91 -1.35 -1.75
N VAL A 63 -10.46 -2.46 -2.21
CA VAL A 63 -11.90 -2.64 -2.41
C VAL A 63 -12.41 -3.96 -1.85
N VAL A 64 -13.72 -4.02 -1.60
CA VAL A 64 -14.44 -5.27 -1.40
C VAL A 64 -15.12 -5.65 -2.72
N VAL A 65 -14.87 -6.88 -3.17
CA VAL A 65 -15.58 -7.52 -4.28
C VAL A 65 -16.70 -8.36 -3.71
N ASP A 66 -17.94 -8.03 -4.08
CA ASP A 66 -19.13 -8.71 -3.59
C ASP A 66 -19.21 -10.17 -4.03
N ALA A 67 -19.81 -11.01 -3.17
CA ALA A 67 -20.17 -12.36 -3.54
C ALA A 67 -21.12 -12.35 -4.74
N LYS A 68 -20.94 -13.29 -5.67
CA LYS A 68 -21.71 -13.32 -6.92
C LYS A 68 -22.03 -14.74 -7.35
N ASN A 69 -23.24 -14.91 -7.90
CA ASN A 69 -23.66 -16.14 -8.54
C ASN A 69 -23.53 -15.99 -10.06
N TYR A 70 -23.07 -17.05 -10.70
CA TYR A 70 -22.81 -17.07 -12.14
C TYR A 70 -23.64 -18.16 -12.81
N LYS A 71 -23.95 -17.95 -14.09
CA LYS A 71 -24.61 -18.97 -14.90
C LYS A 71 -23.59 -20.00 -15.34
N GLU A 72 -24.06 -21.22 -15.58
CA GLU A 72 -23.22 -22.26 -16.16
C GLU A 72 -22.63 -21.79 -17.50
N GLY A 73 -21.31 -21.89 -17.62
CA GLY A 73 -20.56 -21.47 -18.80
C GLY A 73 -20.01 -20.04 -18.75
N ASP A 74 -20.41 -19.20 -17.78
CA ASP A 74 -19.81 -17.87 -17.59
C ASP A 74 -18.29 -18.02 -17.36
N GLN A 75 -17.50 -17.16 -18.02
CA GLN A 75 -16.04 -17.17 -17.94
C GLN A 75 -15.54 -15.90 -17.27
N LEU A 76 -14.53 -16.05 -16.42
CA LEU A 76 -13.60 -14.99 -16.10
C LEU A 76 -12.71 -14.79 -17.32
N GLU A 77 -12.44 -13.55 -17.68
CA GLU A 77 -11.48 -13.16 -18.73
C GLU A 77 -10.53 -12.11 -18.16
N ASP A 78 -9.24 -12.33 -18.33
CA ASP A 78 -8.22 -11.35 -18.00
C ASP A 78 -7.85 -10.51 -19.23
N GLU A 79 -7.94 -9.20 -19.09
CA GLU A 79 -7.73 -8.23 -20.18
C GLU A 79 -6.24 -8.13 -20.59
N SER A 80 -5.30 -8.55 -19.74
CA SER A 80 -3.86 -8.38 -20.01
C SER A 80 -3.32 -9.37 -21.03
N ASN A 81 -3.77 -10.63 -20.98
CA ASN A 81 -3.30 -11.69 -21.88
C ASN A 81 -4.42 -12.54 -22.51
N GLY A 82 -5.69 -12.27 -22.19
CA GLY A 82 -6.84 -13.02 -22.69
C GLY A 82 -6.96 -14.42 -22.09
N PHE A 83 -6.40 -14.66 -20.91
CA PHE A 83 -6.64 -15.86 -20.11
C PHE A 83 -8.13 -15.98 -19.77
N THR A 84 -8.67 -17.20 -19.83
CA THR A 84 -10.05 -17.47 -19.45
C THR A 84 -10.18 -18.70 -18.56
N TYR A 85 -11.06 -18.61 -17.57
CA TYR A 85 -11.37 -19.70 -16.65
C TYR A 85 -12.85 -19.68 -16.25
N PRO A 86 -13.53 -20.84 -16.13
CA PRO A 86 -14.94 -20.85 -15.77
C PRO A 86 -15.18 -20.29 -14.38
N HIS A 87 -16.22 -19.46 -14.24
CA HIS A 87 -16.71 -19.07 -12.93
C HIS A 87 -17.27 -20.29 -12.18
N ALA A 88 -17.12 -20.29 -10.86
CA ALA A 88 -17.88 -21.21 -10.01
C ALA A 88 -19.35 -20.76 -9.96
N ALA A 89 -20.27 -21.70 -9.71
CA ALA A 89 -21.71 -21.37 -9.63
C ALA A 89 -22.01 -20.27 -8.58
N SER A 90 -21.20 -20.23 -7.52
CA SER A 90 -21.20 -19.18 -6.50
C SER A 90 -19.77 -18.88 -6.09
N GLU A 91 -19.44 -17.59 -6.06
CA GLU A 91 -18.13 -17.06 -5.69
C GLU A 91 -18.29 -16.14 -4.49
N MET A 92 -17.39 -16.34 -3.51
CA MET A 92 -17.42 -15.67 -2.23
C MET A 92 -16.99 -14.20 -2.33
N LYS A 93 -17.44 -13.40 -1.37
CA LYS A 93 -16.94 -12.04 -1.16
C LYS A 93 -15.46 -12.08 -0.76
N TYR A 94 -14.68 -11.13 -1.26
CA TYR A 94 -13.27 -10.96 -0.89
C TYR A 94 -12.83 -9.50 -0.98
N THR A 95 -11.78 -9.14 -0.25
CA THR A 95 -11.07 -7.87 -0.46
C THR A 95 -10.03 -8.04 -1.56
N ALA A 96 -9.70 -6.98 -2.28
CA ALA A 96 -8.61 -6.97 -3.26
C ALA A 96 -7.92 -5.60 -3.28
N THR A 97 -6.64 -5.59 -3.67
CA THR A 97 -5.83 -4.37 -3.83
C THR A 97 -5.48 -4.17 -5.30
N TYR A 98 -6.46 -3.70 -6.06
CA TYR A 98 -6.37 -3.60 -7.51
C TYR A 98 -5.49 -2.46 -8.02
N ASP A 99 -4.93 -2.63 -9.20
CA ASP A 99 -4.51 -1.51 -10.06
C ASP A 99 -5.71 -0.61 -10.40
N SER A 100 -5.50 0.70 -10.33
CA SER A 100 -6.55 1.68 -10.64
C SER A 100 -6.99 1.63 -12.10
N ALA A 101 -6.06 1.42 -13.03
CA ALA A 101 -6.42 1.14 -14.41
C ALA A 101 -6.85 -0.32 -14.52
N ARG A 102 -8.15 -0.55 -14.71
CA ARG A 102 -8.73 -1.88 -14.96
C ARG A 102 -10.16 -1.77 -15.52
N GLY A 103 -10.61 -2.79 -16.26
CA GLY A 103 -11.99 -2.93 -16.71
C GLY A 103 -12.37 -2.07 -17.93
N ASP A 104 -11.38 -1.42 -18.54
CA ASP A 104 -11.51 -0.66 -19.79
C ASP A 104 -10.67 -1.25 -20.94
N GLY A 105 -10.05 -2.42 -20.72
CA GLY A 105 -9.15 -3.09 -21.66
C GLY A 105 -7.73 -2.51 -21.73
N SER A 106 -7.37 -1.55 -20.87
CA SER A 106 -6.07 -0.87 -20.92
C SER A 106 -4.97 -1.53 -20.06
N ASN A 107 -5.37 -2.41 -19.14
CA ASN A 107 -4.53 -3.08 -18.16
C ASN A 107 -5.25 -4.32 -17.60
N GLY A 108 -4.49 -5.29 -17.08
CA GLY A 108 -5.05 -6.38 -16.28
C GLY A 108 -5.66 -5.86 -14.97
N ALA A 109 -6.42 -6.70 -14.26
CA ALA A 109 -7.03 -6.29 -13.00
C ALA A 109 -5.97 -6.09 -11.90
N PHE A 110 -5.02 -7.04 -11.78
CA PHE A 110 -3.99 -7.06 -10.74
C PHE A 110 -4.60 -6.92 -9.35
N GLY A 111 -5.39 -7.92 -8.92
CA GLY A 111 -6.01 -7.93 -7.59
C GLY A 111 -5.01 -8.08 -6.44
N GLU A 112 -3.83 -8.64 -6.75
CA GLU A 112 -2.63 -8.72 -5.91
C GLU A 112 -2.78 -9.51 -4.62
N HIS A 113 -3.56 -9.01 -3.66
CA HIS A 113 -3.73 -9.65 -2.37
C HIS A 113 -5.09 -9.36 -1.75
N GLY A 114 -5.56 -10.29 -0.91
CA GLY A 114 -6.83 -10.11 -0.20
C GLY A 114 -7.16 -11.16 0.86
N PHE A 115 -8.28 -10.95 1.55
CA PHE A 115 -9.01 -11.93 2.35
C PHE A 115 -10.33 -12.30 1.69
N ASN A 116 -10.77 -13.55 1.78
CA ASN A 116 -12.16 -13.92 1.51
C ASN A 116 -12.99 -14.06 2.80
N GLU A 117 -14.31 -14.14 2.65
CA GLU A 117 -15.24 -14.31 3.78
C GLU A 117 -15.10 -15.65 4.52
N ALA A 118 -14.32 -16.60 3.99
CA ALA A 118 -13.95 -17.84 4.67
C ALA A 118 -12.66 -17.70 5.52
N GLY A 119 -12.05 -16.52 5.59
CA GLY A 119 -10.83 -16.26 6.36
C GLY A 119 -9.55 -16.76 5.71
N VAL A 120 -9.58 -17.04 4.40
CA VAL A 120 -8.38 -17.33 3.62
C VAL A 120 -7.79 -16.02 3.13
N SER A 121 -6.48 -15.88 3.24
CA SER A 121 -5.70 -14.77 2.72
C SER A 121 -4.74 -15.25 1.64
N MET A 122 -4.49 -14.39 0.66
CA MET A 122 -3.59 -14.67 -0.44
C MET A 122 -2.81 -13.41 -0.79
N THR A 123 -1.53 -13.59 -1.15
CA THR A 123 -0.72 -12.59 -1.85
C THR A 123 -0.06 -13.24 -3.06
N SER A 124 -0.27 -12.61 -4.21
CA SER A 124 0.19 -13.01 -5.53
C SER A 124 0.61 -11.74 -6.28
N THR A 125 1.88 -11.54 -6.64
CA THR A 125 3.00 -12.49 -6.55
C THR A 125 4.32 -11.83 -6.15
N VAL A 126 5.34 -12.67 -5.94
CA VAL A 126 6.73 -12.25 -6.13
C VAL A 126 7.27 -13.01 -7.34
N THR A 127 7.50 -12.29 -8.44
CA THR A 127 7.96 -12.85 -9.72
C THR A 127 9.21 -13.68 -9.58
N ALA A 128 9.30 -14.84 -10.24
CA ALA A 128 10.50 -15.66 -10.28
C ALA A 128 10.73 -16.20 -11.70
N ILE A 129 11.92 -16.02 -12.26
CA ILE A 129 12.15 -16.29 -13.68
C ILE A 129 12.73 -17.71 -13.89
N PRO A 130 12.03 -18.58 -14.64
CA PRO A 130 12.58 -19.88 -15.03
C PRO A 130 13.79 -19.74 -15.96
N ASN A 131 14.76 -20.63 -15.82
CA ASN A 131 15.89 -20.62 -16.74
C ASN A 131 15.50 -21.06 -18.16
N LYS A 132 16.29 -20.58 -19.12
CA LYS A 132 16.08 -20.82 -20.56
C LYS A 132 16.11 -22.29 -20.96
N LYS A 133 16.67 -23.20 -20.14
CA LYS A 133 16.69 -24.63 -20.47
C LYS A 133 15.34 -25.25 -20.19
N VAL A 134 14.78 -24.99 -19.00
CA VAL A 134 13.43 -25.45 -18.65
C VAL A 134 12.40 -24.88 -19.61
N LEU A 135 12.46 -23.58 -19.93
CA LEU A 135 11.52 -22.95 -20.86
C LEU A 135 11.54 -23.51 -22.28
N LYS A 136 12.58 -24.27 -22.68
CA LYS A 136 12.57 -25.00 -23.96
C LYS A 136 11.82 -26.33 -23.86
N THR A 137 11.77 -26.93 -22.69
CA THR A 137 11.11 -28.21 -22.42
C THR A 137 9.65 -28.00 -22.02
N ASP A 138 9.38 -27.01 -21.17
CA ASP A 138 8.05 -26.61 -20.71
C ASP A 138 7.93 -25.08 -20.75
N PRO A 139 7.63 -24.51 -21.94
CA PRO A 139 7.48 -23.06 -22.11
C PRO A 139 6.33 -22.50 -21.29
N LEU A 140 6.44 -21.23 -20.89
CA LEU A 140 5.29 -20.48 -20.37
C LEU A 140 4.18 -20.40 -21.44
N THR A 141 2.94 -20.45 -20.98
CA THR A 141 1.77 -20.43 -21.87
C THR A 141 1.29 -18.99 -22.04
N GLU A 142 1.30 -18.47 -23.27
CA GLU A 142 0.91 -17.07 -23.58
C GLU A 142 -0.45 -16.67 -22.98
N LYS A 143 -1.42 -17.59 -23.05
CA LYS A 143 -2.76 -17.46 -22.43
C LYS A 143 -2.94 -18.32 -21.17
N GLY A 144 -1.84 -18.59 -20.48
CA GLY A 144 -1.83 -19.20 -19.17
C GLY A 144 -2.22 -18.19 -18.10
N ILE A 145 -2.36 -18.64 -16.85
CA ILE A 145 -2.74 -17.75 -15.75
C ILE A 145 -1.62 -16.70 -15.49
N PRO A 146 -1.90 -15.40 -15.61
CA PRO A 146 -0.96 -14.33 -15.25
C PRO A 146 -1.15 -13.88 -13.79
N GLU A 147 -0.18 -13.18 -13.22
CA GLU A 147 -0.31 -12.49 -11.91
C GLU A 147 -1.63 -11.70 -11.81
N ALA A 148 -1.97 -10.96 -12.87
CA ALA A 148 -3.14 -10.10 -12.97
C ALA A 148 -4.49 -10.79 -12.61
N ALA A 149 -4.58 -12.11 -12.79
CA ALA A 149 -5.81 -12.88 -12.60
C ALA A 149 -5.75 -13.86 -11.41
N MET A 150 -4.58 -14.10 -10.82
CA MET A 150 -4.40 -15.17 -9.83
C MET A 150 -5.32 -15.02 -8.61
N LEU A 151 -5.42 -13.81 -8.06
CA LEU A 151 -6.28 -13.54 -6.92
C LEU A 151 -7.75 -13.82 -7.26
N ASP A 152 -8.23 -13.25 -8.37
CA ASP A 152 -9.63 -13.30 -8.78
C ASP A 152 -10.06 -14.71 -9.19
N VAL A 153 -9.12 -15.57 -9.62
CA VAL A 153 -9.34 -16.99 -9.91
C VAL A 153 -9.36 -17.83 -8.62
N VAL A 154 -8.48 -17.56 -7.66
CA VAL A 154 -8.29 -18.46 -6.52
C VAL A 154 -9.17 -18.05 -5.34
N LEU A 155 -9.00 -16.82 -4.87
CA LEU A 155 -9.48 -16.38 -3.57
C LEU A 155 -11.01 -16.50 -3.38
N PRO A 156 -11.89 -16.16 -4.33
CA PRO A 156 -13.33 -16.29 -4.12
C PRO A 156 -13.86 -17.73 -4.17
N ARG A 157 -13.01 -18.74 -4.45
CA ARG A 157 -13.43 -20.14 -4.68
C ARG A 157 -12.99 -21.11 -3.58
N VAL A 158 -12.25 -20.66 -2.56
CA VAL A 158 -11.54 -21.56 -1.62
C VAL A 158 -11.81 -21.26 -0.15
N LYS A 159 -11.91 -22.29 0.69
CA LYS A 159 -12.28 -22.19 2.13
C LYS A 159 -11.14 -22.55 3.08
N SER A 160 -9.98 -22.92 2.53
CA SER A 160 -8.72 -23.14 3.22
C SER A 160 -7.53 -22.73 2.35
N ALA A 161 -6.37 -22.53 2.98
CA ALA A 161 -5.12 -22.22 2.27
C ALA A 161 -4.69 -23.36 1.35
N ARG A 162 -4.81 -24.60 1.81
CA ARG A 162 -4.54 -25.79 0.98
C ARG A 162 -5.45 -25.86 -0.24
N GLU A 163 -6.77 -25.62 -0.09
CA GLU A 163 -7.68 -25.55 -1.24
C GLU A 163 -7.24 -24.46 -2.24
N GLY A 164 -6.71 -23.33 -1.75
CA GLY A 164 -6.08 -22.29 -2.55
C GLY A 164 -4.95 -22.81 -3.44
N ILE A 165 -4.01 -23.52 -2.83
CA ILE A 165 -2.87 -24.12 -3.52
C ILE A 165 -3.31 -25.19 -4.53
N GLU A 166 -4.23 -26.07 -4.13
CA GLU A 166 -4.76 -27.13 -5.00
C GLU A 166 -5.52 -26.57 -6.20
N LEU A 167 -6.28 -25.48 -6.03
CA LEU A 167 -6.97 -24.82 -7.12
C LEU A 167 -5.97 -24.16 -8.08
N LEU A 168 -4.99 -23.41 -7.58
CA LEU A 168 -3.97 -22.78 -8.42
C LEU A 168 -3.15 -23.83 -9.19
N ALA A 169 -2.75 -24.90 -8.52
CA ALA A 169 -2.11 -26.08 -9.12
C ALA A 169 -2.95 -26.65 -10.27
N LYS A 170 -4.25 -26.89 -10.04
CA LYS A 170 -5.17 -27.37 -11.07
C LYS A 170 -5.27 -26.42 -12.26
N VAL A 171 -5.36 -25.11 -12.02
CA VAL A 171 -5.42 -24.11 -13.10
C VAL A 171 -4.14 -24.16 -13.95
N ILE A 172 -2.97 -24.26 -13.31
CA ILE A 172 -1.68 -24.38 -14.01
C ILE A 172 -1.60 -25.68 -14.80
N GLU A 173 -2.11 -26.80 -14.28
CA GLU A 173 -2.16 -28.07 -15.03
C GLU A 173 -3.06 -27.99 -16.27
N GLU A 174 -4.21 -27.31 -16.16
CA GLU A 174 -5.21 -27.22 -17.24
C GLU A 174 -4.90 -26.16 -18.28
N LYS A 175 -4.33 -25.02 -17.86
CA LYS A 175 -4.17 -23.81 -18.68
C LYS A 175 -2.72 -23.37 -18.86
N GLY A 176 -1.82 -23.92 -18.06
CA GLY A 176 -0.46 -23.41 -17.92
C GLY A 176 -0.42 -22.05 -17.21
N SER A 177 0.79 -21.64 -16.86
CA SER A 177 1.12 -20.31 -16.33
C SER A 177 1.72 -19.43 -17.41
N ALA A 178 1.33 -18.16 -17.44
CA ALA A 178 1.96 -17.17 -18.32
C ALA A 178 3.32 -16.70 -17.78
N GLU A 179 3.57 -16.90 -16.49
CA GLU A 179 4.72 -16.35 -15.77
C GLU A 179 5.26 -17.36 -14.74
N GLY A 180 6.53 -17.24 -14.39
CA GLY A 180 7.06 -17.86 -13.19
C GLY A 180 6.88 -16.90 -12.01
N ASN A 181 6.36 -17.41 -10.90
CA ASN A 181 5.90 -16.59 -9.78
C ASN A 181 6.03 -17.37 -8.47
N THR A 182 6.03 -16.65 -7.36
CA THR A 182 5.85 -17.22 -6.02
C THR A 182 4.58 -16.67 -5.39
N VAL A 183 3.87 -17.52 -4.66
CA VAL A 183 2.54 -17.23 -4.09
C VAL A 183 2.51 -17.70 -2.64
N VAL A 184 1.90 -16.89 -1.76
CA VAL A 184 1.64 -17.29 -0.37
C VAL A 184 0.14 -17.25 -0.11
N ILE A 185 -0.39 -18.35 0.42
CA ILE A 185 -1.78 -18.47 0.83
C ILE A 185 -1.81 -18.93 2.29
N ALA A 186 -2.63 -18.28 3.12
CA ALA A 186 -2.73 -18.62 4.53
C ALA A 186 -4.18 -18.60 5.02
N ASP A 187 -4.45 -19.45 5.99
CA ASP A 187 -5.63 -19.39 6.85
C ASP A 187 -5.18 -19.58 8.31
N GLN A 188 -6.13 -19.56 9.24
CA GLN A 188 -5.83 -19.69 10.67
C GLN A 188 -5.15 -21.01 11.06
N LYS A 189 -5.22 -22.05 10.23
CA LYS A 189 -4.60 -23.35 10.50
C LYS A 189 -3.20 -23.46 9.90
N GLU A 190 -3.01 -22.96 8.69
CA GLU A 190 -1.76 -23.19 7.96
C GLU A 190 -1.44 -22.10 6.94
N THR A 191 -0.16 -22.04 6.57
CA THR A 191 0.39 -21.14 5.57
C THR A 191 1.15 -21.98 4.55
N TRP A 192 0.97 -21.67 3.27
CA TRP A 192 1.59 -22.37 2.17
C TRP A 192 2.39 -21.39 1.31
N TYR A 193 3.55 -21.83 0.84
CA TYR A 193 4.40 -21.14 -0.11
C TYR A 193 4.53 -21.98 -1.37
N MET A 194 4.25 -21.39 -2.52
CA MET A 194 4.30 -22.04 -3.83
C MET A 194 5.26 -21.33 -4.77
N GLU A 195 6.06 -22.11 -5.48
CA GLU A 195 6.84 -21.65 -6.64
C GLU A 195 6.23 -22.23 -7.91
N ILE A 196 5.86 -21.36 -8.84
CA ILE A 196 5.46 -21.68 -10.20
C ILE A 196 6.73 -21.65 -11.05
N LEU A 197 7.19 -22.83 -11.47
CA LEU A 197 8.55 -23.08 -11.91
C LEU A 197 8.71 -23.02 -13.44
N SER A 198 7.63 -23.22 -14.19
CA SER A 198 7.57 -23.13 -15.66
C SER A 198 6.11 -23.14 -16.12
N GLY A 199 5.84 -23.41 -17.40
CA GLY A 199 4.47 -23.42 -17.94
C GLY A 199 3.51 -24.29 -17.15
N HIS A 200 3.92 -25.49 -16.74
CA HIS A 200 3.04 -26.45 -16.06
C HIS A 200 3.68 -27.09 -14.81
N GLN A 201 4.89 -26.67 -14.43
CA GLN A 201 5.56 -27.21 -13.24
C GLN A 201 5.46 -26.25 -12.06
N TYR A 202 5.21 -26.81 -10.88
CA TYR A 202 5.11 -26.08 -9.64
C TYR A 202 5.46 -26.97 -8.45
N VAL A 203 5.89 -26.36 -7.35
CA VAL A 203 6.02 -27.01 -6.05
C VAL A 203 5.52 -26.06 -4.97
N ALA A 204 4.66 -26.55 -4.11
CA ALA A 204 4.16 -25.85 -2.94
C ALA A 204 4.47 -26.65 -1.67
N VAL A 205 4.83 -25.93 -0.61
CA VAL A 205 5.18 -26.49 0.69
C VAL A 205 4.42 -25.78 1.80
N LYS A 206 3.98 -26.55 2.79
CA LYS A 206 3.46 -26.00 4.04
C LYS A 206 4.60 -25.34 4.80
N VAL A 207 4.40 -24.08 5.19
CA VAL A 207 5.39 -23.30 5.93
C VAL A 207 5.55 -23.87 7.34
N PRO A 208 6.76 -24.22 7.79
CA PRO A 208 7.00 -24.61 9.17
C PRO A 208 6.79 -23.42 10.12
N GLU A 209 6.03 -23.61 11.18
CA GLU A 209 5.65 -22.52 12.10
C GLU A 209 6.81 -21.97 12.95
N ASP A 210 7.93 -22.68 13.04
CA ASP A 210 9.15 -22.31 13.78
C ASP A 210 10.24 -21.70 12.88
N LYS A 211 9.88 -21.31 11.64
CA LYS A 211 10.79 -20.75 10.64
C LYS A 211 10.32 -19.37 10.17
N TYR A 212 11.27 -18.58 9.70
CA TYR A 212 11.01 -17.38 8.92
C TYR A 212 11.61 -17.52 7.51
N ALA A 213 11.09 -16.74 6.57
CA ALA A 213 11.55 -16.67 5.19
C ALA A 213 11.61 -15.21 4.73
N VAL A 214 12.59 -14.91 3.90
CA VAL A 214 12.69 -13.67 3.12
C VAL A 214 13.05 -14.08 1.70
N PHE A 215 12.27 -13.66 0.72
CA PHE A 215 12.43 -14.08 -0.67
C PHE A 215 12.17 -12.91 -1.63
N ALA A 216 13.07 -12.74 -2.58
CA ALA A 216 13.01 -11.76 -3.64
C ALA A 216 12.64 -12.44 -4.97
N ASN A 217 12.98 -11.86 -6.12
CA ASN A 217 12.42 -12.28 -7.41
C ASN A 217 13.12 -13.49 -8.06
N THR A 218 13.29 -14.55 -7.28
CA THR A 218 13.93 -15.80 -7.69
C THR A 218 13.35 -17.00 -6.94
N TYR A 219 13.83 -18.20 -7.24
CA TYR A 219 13.40 -19.43 -6.57
C TYR A 219 14.32 -19.77 -5.39
N TYR A 220 13.75 -20.36 -4.35
CA TYR A 220 14.41 -20.64 -3.08
C TYR A 220 14.19 -22.08 -2.60
N LEU A 221 13.24 -22.84 -3.15
CA LEU A 221 13.01 -24.22 -2.71
C LEU A 221 14.26 -25.08 -2.95
N GLY A 222 14.80 -25.60 -1.86
CA GLY A 222 15.90 -26.55 -1.85
C GLY A 222 15.45 -27.96 -2.26
N HIS A 223 15.89 -28.95 -1.49
CA HIS A 223 15.31 -30.28 -1.55
C HIS A 223 13.94 -30.31 -0.86
N VAL A 224 12.97 -30.97 -1.48
CA VAL A 224 11.63 -31.24 -0.93
C VAL A 224 11.31 -32.73 -1.13
N ASN A 225 10.77 -33.36 -0.09
CA ASN A 225 10.30 -34.74 -0.19
C ASN A 225 8.96 -34.78 -0.95
N LEU A 226 9.01 -35.06 -2.26
CA LEU A 226 7.83 -35.11 -3.13
C LEU A 226 6.82 -36.22 -2.77
N ASN A 227 7.17 -37.15 -1.87
CA ASN A 227 6.26 -38.17 -1.36
C ASN A 227 5.49 -37.72 -0.09
N ASP A 228 5.84 -36.57 0.49
CA ASP A 228 5.12 -36.00 1.63
C ASP A 228 3.86 -35.28 1.14
N THR A 229 2.80 -36.05 0.89
CA THR A 229 1.53 -35.49 0.41
C THR A 229 0.77 -34.67 1.46
N GLU A 230 1.22 -34.64 2.72
CA GLU A 230 0.63 -33.82 3.77
C GLU A 230 1.14 -32.38 3.66
N ASN A 231 2.46 -32.23 3.55
CA ASN A 231 3.13 -30.93 3.56
C ASN A 231 3.61 -30.44 2.19
N VAL A 232 3.44 -31.24 1.13
CA VAL A 232 3.89 -30.91 -0.23
C VAL A 232 2.78 -31.15 -1.24
N ILE A 233 2.60 -30.19 -2.15
CA ILE A 233 1.76 -30.30 -3.35
C ILE A 233 2.65 -29.92 -4.53
N ALA A 234 2.87 -30.83 -5.48
CA ALA A 234 3.80 -30.61 -6.57
C ALA A 234 3.29 -31.22 -7.88
N SER A 235 3.68 -30.64 -9.01
CA SER A 235 3.42 -31.22 -10.31
C SER A 235 4.13 -32.58 -10.45
N LYS A 236 3.43 -33.56 -11.02
CA LYS A 236 3.92 -34.95 -11.10
C LYS A 236 5.24 -35.10 -11.85
N ASP A 237 5.47 -34.23 -12.84
CA ASP A 237 6.62 -34.30 -13.74
C ASP A 237 7.75 -33.32 -13.36
N VAL A 238 7.71 -32.68 -12.19
CA VAL A 238 8.69 -31.63 -11.81
C VAL A 238 10.14 -32.13 -11.88
N GLU A 239 10.44 -33.32 -11.37
CA GLU A 239 11.81 -33.84 -11.43
C GLU A 239 12.19 -34.27 -12.86
N LYS A 240 11.22 -34.81 -13.60
CA LYS A 240 11.40 -35.30 -14.97
C LYS A 240 11.71 -34.15 -15.93
N VAL A 241 10.95 -33.06 -15.88
CA VAL A 241 11.16 -31.87 -16.72
C VAL A 241 12.54 -31.24 -16.45
N ALA A 242 12.97 -31.19 -15.19
CA ALA A 242 14.33 -30.74 -14.85
C ALA A 242 15.43 -31.61 -15.49
N LYS A 243 15.24 -32.95 -15.50
CA LYS A 243 16.17 -33.90 -16.14
C LYS A 243 16.18 -33.75 -17.65
N GLU A 244 15.01 -33.73 -18.28
CA GLU A 244 14.85 -33.65 -19.74
C GLU A 244 15.36 -32.33 -20.32
N SER A 245 15.24 -31.23 -19.57
CA SER A 245 15.81 -29.93 -19.96
C SER A 245 17.33 -29.83 -19.82
N GLY A 246 17.99 -30.82 -19.20
CA GLY A 246 19.43 -30.77 -18.90
C GLY A 246 19.79 -29.66 -17.91
N SER A 247 18.85 -29.32 -17.03
CA SER A 247 19.00 -28.31 -15.97
C SER A 247 19.06 -28.92 -14.57
N TYR A 248 18.71 -30.20 -14.39
CA TYR A 248 18.73 -30.92 -13.12
C TYR A 248 20.02 -30.69 -12.31
N LYS A 249 19.84 -30.22 -11.09
CA LYS A 249 20.88 -30.03 -10.08
C LYS A 249 20.48 -30.73 -8.79
N THR A 250 21.49 -31.13 -8.04
CA THR A 250 21.33 -31.70 -6.71
C THR A 250 21.88 -30.77 -5.65
N ASP A 251 21.42 -30.95 -4.42
CA ASP A 251 22.09 -30.44 -3.24
C ASP A 251 23.41 -31.20 -2.98
N LYS A 252 24.10 -30.84 -1.89
CA LYS A 252 25.35 -31.47 -1.45
C LYS A 252 25.21 -32.96 -1.10
N ASP A 253 24.00 -33.43 -0.82
CA ASP A 253 23.70 -34.80 -0.40
C ASP A 253 23.18 -35.65 -1.57
N GLY A 254 23.12 -35.06 -2.79
CA GLY A 254 22.70 -35.73 -4.01
C GLY A 254 21.19 -35.72 -4.26
N ASN A 255 20.41 -34.99 -3.46
CA ASN A 255 18.96 -34.91 -3.65
C ASN A 255 18.59 -33.84 -4.66
N PHE A 256 17.47 -34.03 -5.37
CA PHE A 256 16.93 -33.04 -6.31
C PHE A 256 16.75 -31.67 -5.63
N HIS A 257 17.38 -30.64 -6.19
CA HIS A 257 17.29 -29.26 -5.71
C HIS A 257 16.47 -28.42 -6.69
N ILE A 258 15.29 -27.98 -6.26
CA ILE A 258 14.28 -27.38 -7.13
C ILE A 258 14.77 -26.04 -7.70
N ALA A 259 15.11 -25.08 -6.84
CA ALA A 259 15.53 -23.74 -7.26
C ALA A 259 16.76 -23.75 -8.17
N LYS A 260 17.79 -24.57 -7.88
CA LYS A 260 18.96 -24.71 -8.76
C LYS A 260 18.64 -25.33 -10.12
N SER A 261 17.61 -26.15 -10.20
CA SER A 261 17.22 -26.82 -11.44
C SER A 261 16.34 -25.92 -12.30
N TYR A 262 15.47 -25.13 -11.69
CA TYR A 262 14.48 -24.30 -12.39
C TYR A 262 14.85 -22.83 -12.52
N GLY A 263 15.57 -22.29 -11.55
CA GLY A 263 15.95 -20.89 -11.49
C GLY A 263 17.19 -20.52 -12.28
N PRO A 264 17.54 -19.22 -12.28
CA PRO A 264 18.75 -18.73 -12.90
C PRO A 264 19.99 -19.33 -12.22
N GLU A 265 21.10 -19.39 -12.96
CA GLU A 265 22.37 -19.95 -12.44
C GLU A 265 22.91 -19.16 -11.24
N LYS A 266 22.60 -17.86 -11.16
CA LYS A 266 22.94 -16.98 -10.05
C LYS A 266 21.76 -16.03 -9.79
N TYR A 267 21.58 -15.65 -8.54
CA TYR A 267 20.68 -14.55 -8.20
C TYR A 267 21.07 -13.26 -8.91
N ALA A 268 20.06 -12.53 -9.39
CA ALA A 268 20.29 -11.16 -9.82
C ALA A 268 20.74 -10.33 -8.60
N GLU A 269 21.49 -9.26 -8.87
CA GLU A 269 22.06 -8.45 -7.80
C GLU A 269 20.99 -7.86 -6.87
N GLY A 270 19.85 -7.45 -7.43
CA GLY A 270 18.73 -6.93 -6.65
C GLY A 270 18.04 -7.98 -5.78
N ASP A 271 17.97 -9.24 -6.23
CA ASP A 271 17.41 -10.33 -5.43
C ASP A 271 18.32 -10.65 -4.24
N ARG A 272 19.62 -10.71 -4.52
CA ARG A 272 20.67 -10.95 -3.54
C ARG A 272 20.67 -9.87 -2.46
N SER A 273 20.65 -8.60 -2.85
CA SER A 273 20.68 -7.48 -1.90
C SER A 273 19.48 -7.43 -0.98
N ARG A 274 18.27 -7.60 -1.51
CA ARG A 274 17.04 -7.57 -0.71
C ARG A 274 16.94 -8.77 0.22
N THR A 275 17.25 -9.97 -0.27
CA THR A 275 17.24 -11.18 0.57
C THR A 275 18.27 -11.10 1.69
N TYR A 276 19.51 -10.73 1.36
CA TYR A 276 20.57 -10.57 2.36
C TYR A 276 20.21 -9.51 3.41
N ALA A 277 19.73 -8.34 2.96
CA ALA A 277 19.37 -7.27 3.86
C ALA A 277 18.20 -7.64 4.76
N GLY A 278 17.19 -8.35 4.24
CA GLY A 278 16.07 -8.81 5.04
C GLY A 278 16.46 -9.88 6.07
N ILE A 279 17.26 -10.88 5.66
CA ILE A 279 17.78 -11.91 6.58
C ILE A 279 18.59 -11.26 7.70
N THR A 280 19.50 -10.35 7.37
CA THR A 280 20.39 -9.70 8.36
C THR A 280 19.70 -8.64 9.20
N LEU A 281 18.57 -8.10 8.76
CA LEU A 281 17.74 -7.23 9.60
C LEU A 281 17.02 -8.06 10.67
N LEU A 282 16.39 -9.16 10.27
CA LEU A 282 15.64 -10.04 11.17
C LEU A 282 16.57 -10.84 12.10
N ASP A 283 17.71 -11.30 11.58
CA ASP A 283 18.73 -12.05 12.31
C ASP A 283 20.14 -11.48 12.06
N PRO A 284 20.55 -10.42 12.79
CA PRO A 284 21.85 -9.78 12.63
C PRO A 284 23.06 -10.68 12.93
N LYS A 285 22.85 -11.84 13.57
CA LYS A 285 23.90 -12.83 13.87
C LYS A 285 23.88 -14.02 12.92
N SER A 286 23.00 -14.01 11.92
CA SER A 286 22.97 -15.02 10.87
C SER A 286 24.34 -15.20 10.22
N LYS A 287 24.67 -16.44 9.89
CA LYS A 287 25.95 -16.80 9.26
C LYS A 287 25.99 -16.54 7.75
N VAL A 288 24.88 -16.07 7.16
CA VAL A 288 24.83 -15.80 5.72
C VAL A 288 25.83 -14.71 5.35
N THR A 289 26.50 -14.89 4.22
CA THR A 289 27.33 -13.86 3.61
C THR A 289 26.63 -13.29 2.39
N TYR A 290 27.05 -12.10 1.94
CA TYR A 290 26.44 -11.51 0.75
C TYR A 290 26.78 -12.32 -0.51
N GLU A 291 27.92 -13.01 -0.46
CA GLU A 291 28.54 -13.76 -1.53
C GLU A 291 28.06 -15.22 -1.61
N ASP A 292 27.20 -15.68 -0.68
CA ASP A 292 26.66 -17.04 -0.69
C ASP A 292 25.94 -17.32 -2.01
N ASP A 293 26.23 -18.44 -2.67
CA ASP A 293 25.63 -18.74 -3.97
C ASP A 293 24.08 -18.82 -3.92
N GLU A 294 23.54 -19.17 -2.75
CA GLU A 294 22.11 -19.30 -2.48
C GLU A 294 21.77 -19.01 -1.01
N TYR A 295 20.49 -18.72 -0.75
CA TYR A 295 19.95 -18.58 0.61
C TYR A 295 18.85 -19.62 0.84
N GLU A 296 18.89 -20.34 1.96
CA GLU A 296 17.80 -21.28 2.29
C GLU A 296 16.51 -20.50 2.60
N LEU A 297 15.40 -20.93 2.01
CA LEU A 297 14.09 -20.30 2.19
C LEU A 297 13.67 -20.22 3.67
N PHE A 298 13.59 -21.38 4.34
CA PHE A 298 13.10 -21.48 5.72
C PHE A 298 14.26 -21.49 6.71
N ARG A 299 14.35 -20.43 7.51
CA ARG A 299 15.46 -20.17 8.42
C ARG A 299 15.00 -20.21 9.86
N SER A 300 15.84 -20.76 10.73
CA SER A 300 15.72 -20.57 12.18
C SER A 300 16.55 -19.36 12.60
N PRO A 301 16.04 -18.49 13.49
CA PRO A 301 16.84 -17.42 14.05
C PRO A 301 18.07 -17.96 14.77
N THR A 302 19.20 -17.26 14.66
CA THR A 302 20.43 -17.60 15.39
C THR A 302 20.25 -17.53 16.91
N ASP A 303 19.43 -16.59 17.39
CA ASP A 303 18.97 -16.57 18.78
C ASP A 303 17.67 -17.39 18.93
N PRO A 304 17.68 -18.55 19.60
CA PRO A 304 16.50 -19.39 19.76
C PRO A 304 15.38 -18.71 20.58
N ASN A 305 15.68 -17.63 21.31
CA ASN A 305 14.68 -16.86 22.06
C ASN A 305 14.13 -15.66 21.28
N LYS A 306 14.62 -15.40 20.05
CA LYS A 306 14.10 -14.30 19.23
C LYS A 306 12.61 -14.51 18.97
N LYS A 307 11.83 -13.51 19.35
CA LYS A 307 10.43 -13.34 18.95
C LYS A 307 10.31 -12.09 18.11
N PHE A 308 9.69 -12.21 16.95
CA PHE A 308 9.41 -11.11 16.05
C PHE A 308 8.12 -10.41 16.45
N THR A 309 8.09 -9.10 16.26
CA THR A 309 6.88 -8.29 16.41
C THR A 309 6.37 -7.85 15.05
N LEU A 310 5.18 -7.25 15.03
CA LEU A 310 4.64 -6.65 13.82
C LEU A 310 5.52 -5.49 13.31
N GLU A 311 6.12 -4.73 14.22
CA GLU A 311 7.08 -3.67 13.86
C GLU A 311 8.35 -4.21 13.20
N ASP A 312 8.79 -5.43 13.54
CA ASP A 312 9.90 -6.09 12.82
C ASP A 312 9.51 -6.35 11.34
N ALA A 313 8.26 -6.72 11.07
CA ALA A 313 7.74 -6.91 9.72
C ALA A 313 7.63 -5.57 8.95
N PHE A 314 7.14 -4.51 9.59
CA PHE A 314 7.11 -3.17 8.97
C PHE A 314 8.54 -2.65 8.68
N ALA A 315 9.47 -2.88 9.60
CA ALA A 315 10.87 -2.49 9.44
C ALA A 315 11.53 -3.24 8.27
N LEU A 316 11.17 -4.51 8.06
CA LEU A 316 11.64 -5.30 6.92
C LEU A 316 11.22 -4.66 5.59
N GLN A 317 9.95 -4.32 5.43
CA GLN A 317 9.44 -3.71 4.20
C GLN A 317 9.98 -2.29 3.96
N ARG A 318 10.43 -1.60 5.02
CA ARG A 318 11.09 -0.29 4.97
C ARG A 318 12.61 -0.34 4.82
N ASN A 319 13.20 -1.53 4.75
CA ASN A 319 14.64 -1.71 4.86
C ASN A 319 15.38 -1.10 3.67
N ARG A 320 16.28 -0.17 3.97
CA ARG A 320 17.15 0.52 3.00
C ARG A 320 18.62 0.45 3.41
N PHE A 321 18.99 -0.65 4.06
CA PHE A 321 20.35 -1.01 4.49
C PHE A 321 20.90 -0.21 5.67
N GLU A 322 20.08 0.55 6.40
CA GLU A 322 20.55 1.34 7.54
C GLU A 322 21.24 0.48 8.61
N HIS A 323 20.80 -0.76 8.80
CA HIS A 323 21.41 -1.71 9.76
C HIS A 323 22.77 -2.26 9.30
N LEU A 324 23.14 -2.07 8.03
CA LEU A 324 24.42 -2.51 7.47
C LEU A 324 25.54 -1.47 7.61
N ASN A 325 25.32 -0.41 8.39
CA ASN A 325 26.32 0.57 8.82
C ASN A 325 27.17 1.14 7.65
N GLY A 326 26.52 1.45 6.52
CA GLY A 326 27.16 2.05 5.35
C GLY A 326 27.86 1.08 4.40
N ARG A 327 27.81 -0.24 4.67
CA ARG A 327 28.28 -1.27 3.71
C ARG A 327 27.57 -1.15 2.37
N PHE A 328 26.24 -0.98 2.40
CA PHE A 328 25.43 -0.75 1.22
C PHE A 328 24.68 0.58 1.33
N VAL A 329 24.38 1.15 0.17
CA VAL A 329 23.58 2.35 -0.01
C VAL A 329 22.51 2.02 -1.04
N PRO A 330 21.24 2.44 -0.86
CA PRO A 330 20.22 2.28 -1.89
C PRO A 330 20.64 2.91 -3.22
N ASP A 331 20.38 2.23 -4.33
CA ASP A 331 20.80 2.65 -5.67
C ASP A 331 20.02 3.84 -6.23
N ASP A 332 18.82 4.11 -5.75
CA ASP A 332 18.10 5.38 -5.96
C ASP A 332 18.81 6.61 -5.36
N GLN A 333 19.87 6.41 -4.57
CA GLN A 333 20.74 7.49 -4.10
C GLN A 333 21.99 7.68 -4.97
N ILE A 334 22.14 6.94 -6.07
CA ILE A 334 23.24 7.16 -7.02
C ILE A 334 23.13 8.57 -7.60
N GLY A 335 24.22 9.34 -7.53
CA GLY A 335 24.26 10.70 -8.08
C GLY A 335 23.54 11.75 -7.23
N VAL A 336 22.94 11.39 -6.09
CA VAL A 336 22.44 12.35 -5.12
C VAL A 336 23.63 13.03 -4.46
N LYS A 337 23.77 14.35 -4.68
CA LYS A 337 24.88 15.16 -4.17
C LYS A 337 25.04 14.96 -2.67
N LYS A 338 26.22 14.53 -2.20
CA LYS A 338 26.56 14.68 -0.79
C LYS A 338 26.62 16.17 -0.47
N GLN A 339 26.05 16.56 0.67
CA GLN A 339 26.09 17.94 1.15
C GLN A 339 27.55 18.42 1.23
N GLY A 340 27.93 19.40 0.39
CA GLY A 340 29.27 20.01 0.36
C GLY A 340 30.20 19.58 -0.78
N ASP A 341 29.78 18.69 -1.69
CA ASP A 341 30.56 18.32 -2.89
C ASP A 341 29.77 18.65 -4.17
N ASN A 342 30.46 19.04 -5.24
CA ASN A 342 29.89 19.29 -6.56
C ASN A 342 29.70 18.00 -7.39
N GLY A 343 29.95 16.82 -6.79
CA GLY A 343 29.73 15.52 -7.41
C GLY A 343 30.74 15.19 -8.51
N SER A 344 31.80 16.00 -8.67
CA SER A 344 32.80 15.82 -9.72
C SER A 344 33.76 14.64 -9.47
N ASN A 345 33.77 14.09 -8.26
CA ASN A 345 34.71 13.04 -7.83
C ASN A 345 34.05 11.73 -7.38
N ASP A 346 32.72 11.60 -7.43
CA ASP A 346 32.05 10.37 -7.04
C ASP A 346 32.20 9.31 -8.14
N ALA A 347 33.26 8.51 -8.06
CA ALA A 347 33.34 7.27 -8.81
C ALA A 347 32.15 6.40 -8.37
N VAL A 348 31.27 6.03 -9.32
CA VAL A 348 30.11 5.15 -9.04
C VAL A 348 30.63 3.82 -8.49
N ARG A 349 30.56 3.66 -7.17
CA ARG A 349 30.93 2.44 -6.45
C ARG A 349 29.83 1.41 -6.59
N LYS A 350 29.81 0.72 -7.73
CA LYS A 350 28.82 -0.35 -8.04
C LYS A 350 28.82 -1.48 -6.99
N ASP A 351 29.91 -1.62 -6.24
CA ASP A 351 30.03 -2.53 -5.10
C ASP A 351 29.23 -2.08 -3.88
N GLN A 352 28.99 -0.77 -3.72
CA GLN A 352 28.28 -0.18 -2.58
C GLN A 352 26.79 0.08 -2.85
N TYR A 353 26.43 0.53 -4.06
CA TYR A 353 25.04 0.83 -4.40
C TYR A 353 24.27 -0.44 -4.76
N LYS A 354 23.17 -0.71 -4.04
CA LYS A 354 22.37 -1.94 -4.16
C LYS A 354 20.89 -1.62 -4.20
N TYR A 355 20.12 -2.49 -4.83
CA TYR A 355 18.66 -2.37 -4.90
C TYR A 355 18.03 -2.71 -3.54
N ALA A 356 17.36 -1.72 -2.93
CA ALA A 356 16.81 -1.82 -1.59
C ALA A 356 15.46 -2.56 -1.55
N LEU A 357 15.08 -3.05 -0.37
CA LEU A 357 13.77 -3.68 -0.18
C LEU A 357 12.68 -2.60 -0.14
N GLY A 358 12.85 -1.58 0.71
CA GLY A 358 12.00 -0.38 0.72
C GLY A 358 12.44 0.64 -0.34
N ASN A 359 12.45 0.26 -1.61
CA ASN A 359 12.85 1.11 -2.73
C ASN A 359 11.73 2.06 -3.19
N GLU A 360 12.04 2.92 -4.15
CA GLU A 360 11.18 3.94 -4.76
C GLU A 360 10.11 3.39 -5.70
N ASN A 361 10.22 2.13 -6.12
CA ASN A 361 9.27 1.46 -7.01
C ASN A 361 8.15 0.76 -6.23
N VAL A 362 8.22 0.70 -4.89
CA VAL A 362 7.14 0.13 -4.07
C VAL A 362 5.86 0.97 -4.26
N ILE A 363 4.78 0.31 -4.65
CA ILE A 363 3.45 0.92 -4.86
C ILE A 363 2.42 0.42 -3.83
N ASP A 364 2.65 -0.76 -3.26
CA ASP A 364 1.89 -1.27 -2.13
C ASP A 364 2.82 -2.10 -1.23
N ALA A 365 2.61 -2.00 0.08
CA ALA A 365 3.19 -2.93 1.02
C ALA A 365 2.12 -3.41 1.99
N HIS A 366 2.07 -4.72 2.22
CA HIS A 366 1.07 -5.30 3.11
C HIS A 366 1.67 -6.34 4.04
N VAL A 367 1.10 -6.44 5.23
CA VAL A 367 1.40 -7.49 6.21
C VAL A 367 0.10 -8.12 6.70
N TYR A 368 -0.09 -9.39 6.42
CA TYR A 368 -1.12 -10.20 7.01
C TYR A 368 -0.66 -10.74 8.36
N GLN A 369 -1.44 -10.48 9.40
CA GLN A 369 -1.30 -11.02 10.74
C GLN A 369 -2.42 -12.03 10.98
N ILE A 370 -2.12 -13.31 10.75
CA ILE A 370 -3.10 -14.38 10.86
C ILE A 370 -3.23 -14.82 12.31
N ASN A 371 -4.35 -14.45 12.92
CA ASN A 371 -4.63 -14.68 14.33
C ASN A 371 -5.55 -15.89 14.49
N PRO A 372 -5.05 -17.05 14.97
CA PRO A 372 -5.86 -18.25 15.14
C PRO A 372 -6.91 -18.12 16.25
N ASN A 373 -6.89 -17.02 17.01
CA ASN A 373 -7.84 -16.78 18.11
C ASN A 373 -9.06 -15.93 17.71
N LEU A 374 -9.10 -15.40 16.49
CA LEU A 374 -10.26 -14.67 15.98
C LEU A 374 -11.29 -15.62 15.35
N PRO A 375 -12.56 -15.19 15.17
CA PRO A 375 -13.53 -15.96 14.41
C PRO A 375 -13.03 -16.24 12.99
N LYS A 376 -13.39 -17.40 12.42
CA LYS A 376 -12.92 -17.82 11.10
C LYS A 376 -13.19 -16.78 10.01
N SER A 377 -14.35 -16.12 10.02
CA SER A 377 -14.70 -15.10 9.02
C SER A 377 -13.76 -13.89 9.02
N PHE A 378 -13.14 -13.57 10.16
CA PHE A 378 -12.16 -12.48 10.24
C PHE A 378 -10.83 -12.89 9.58
N GLY A 379 -10.43 -14.17 9.75
CA GLY A 379 -9.15 -14.72 9.32
C GLY A 379 -7.96 -14.19 10.13
N GLY A 380 -7.76 -12.88 10.09
CA GLY A 380 -6.71 -12.13 10.76
C GLY A 380 -6.85 -10.64 10.47
N THR A 381 -5.73 -9.93 10.54
CA THR A 381 -5.65 -8.49 10.25
C THR A 381 -4.74 -8.26 9.04
N LEU A 382 -5.22 -7.54 8.04
CA LEU A 382 -4.41 -6.93 6.99
C LEU A 382 -3.89 -5.59 7.52
N TRP A 383 -2.58 -5.44 7.60
CA TRP A 383 -1.91 -4.16 7.80
C TRP A 383 -1.49 -3.63 6.44
N LEU A 384 -2.26 -2.67 5.92
CA LEU A 384 -2.11 -2.11 4.59
C LEU A 384 -1.28 -0.83 4.64
N GLY A 385 -0.14 -0.83 3.95
CA GLY A 385 0.68 0.33 3.64
C GLY A 385 0.54 0.67 2.16
N MET A 386 -0.59 1.27 1.78
CA MET A 386 -0.90 1.57 0.37
C MET A 386 -0.12 2.79 -0.12
N GLY A 387 0.99 2.54 -0.82
CA GLY A 387 1.97 3.51 -1.30
C GLY A 387 3.41 3.03 -1.06
N PRO A 388 4.43 3.86 -1.37
CA PRO A 388 5.83 3.49 -1.12
C PRO A 388 6.09 3.21 0.36
N SER A 389 6.60 2.01 0.68
CA SER A 389 6.69 1.51 2.06
C SER A 389 7.49 2.41 3.00
N ARG A 390 8.46 3.17 2.46
CA ARG A 390 9.41 4.02 3.19
C ARG A 390 8.71 5.01 4.12
N ASN A 391 7.77 5.79 3.59
CA ASN A 391 7.08 6.86 4.32
C ASN A 391 5.55 6.68 4.31
N THR A 392 5.09 5.44 4.24
CA THR A 392 3.66 5.08 4.30
C THR A 392 3.34 4.44 5.65
N PRO A 393 2.28 4.86 6.35
CA PRO A 393 1.82 4.19 7.57
C PRO A 393 1.09 2.88 7.25
N TYR A 394 1.24 1.87 8.11
CA TYR A 394 0.48 0.62 8.04
C TYR A 394 -0.83 0.71 8.83
N VAL A 395 -1.95 0.48 8.16
CA VAL A 395 -3.31 0.62 8.73
C VAL A 395 -4.02 -0.73 8.82
N PRO A 396 -4.64 -1.09 9.96
CA PRO A 396 -5.23 -2.41 10.15
C PRO A 396 -6.67 -2.52 9.62
N PHE A 397 -6.96 -3.67 9.00
CA PHE A 397 -8.27 -4.04 8.48
C PHE A 397 -8.53 -5.54 8.72
N TYR A 398 -9.69 -5.90 9.24
CA TYR A 398 -10.08 -7.32 9.31
C TYR A 398 -10.49 -7.86 7.94
N GLY A 399 -10.44 -9.18 7.75
CA GLY A 399 -10.80 -9.80 6.46
C GLY A 399 -12.30 -9.81 6.11
N ASN A 400 -13.18 -9.61 7.09
CA ASN A 400 -14.64 -9.72 6.92
C ASN A 400 -15.35 -8.42 6.51
N LEU A 401 -14.62 -7.40 6.04
CA LEU A 401 -15.21 -6.12 5.64
C LEU A 401 -16.31 -6.29 4.59
N LYS A 402 -17.32 -5.42 4.66
CA LYS A 402 -18.38 -5.31 3.64
C LYS A 402 -18.16 -4.15 2.68
N ASP A 403 -17.36 -3.17 3.07
CA ASP A 403 -16.95 -2.07 2.20
C ASP A 403 -15.62 -1.46 2.68
N THR A 404 -14.99 -0.66 1.82
CA THR A 404 -13.82 0.17 2.14
C THR A 404 -14.17 1.65 2.04
N TYR A 405 -13.35 2.49 2.67
CA TYR A 405 -13.56 3.93 2.65
C TYR A 405 -13.40 4.52 1.24
N GLU A 406 -14.17 5.55 0.92
CA GLU A 406 -14.26 6.11 -0.43
C GLU A 406 -12.91 6.57 -1.00
N ALA A 407 -11.98 7.03 -0.14
CA ALA A 407 -10.65 7.46 -0.57
C ALA A 407 -9.78 6.32 -1.12
N PHE A 408 -10.12 5.05 -0.88
CA PHE A 408 -9.41 3.91 -1.47
C PHE A 408 -9.85 3.61 -2.91
N LYS A 409 -10.93 4.24 -3.40
CA LYS A 409 -11.62 3.86 -4.64
C LYS A 409 -11.35 4.73 -5.87
N PRO A 410 -10.78 5.95 -5.81
CA PRO A 410 -10.56 6.74 -7.03
C PRO A 410 -9.61 6.04 -7.99
N GLN A 411 -10.07 5.88 -9.24
CA GLN A 411 -9.29 5.32 -10.34
C GLN A 411 -8.79 6.46 -11.23
N THR A 412 -7.71 7.12 -10.81
CA THR A 412 -7.15 8.28 -11.52
C THR A 412 -5.74 8.04 -12.01
N ALA A 413 -5.45 8.49 -13.23
CA ALA A 413 -4.15 8.39 -13.88
C ALA A 413 -3.10 9.39 -13.34
N THR A 414 -3.56 10.42 -12.63
CA THR A 414 -2.70 11.46 -12.03
C THR A 414 -3.17 11.74 -10.61
N TYR A 415 -2.39 12.53 -9.87
CA TYR A 415 -2.71 12.92 -8.51
C TYR A 415 -4.17 13.36 -8.36
N ASP A 416 -4.86 12.70 -7.43
CA ASP A 416 -6.22 13.04 -6.99
C ASP A 416 -6.18 13.29 -5.48
N PRO A 417 -6.50 14.50 -5.00
CA PRO A 417 -6.48 14.81 -3.58
C PRO A 417 -7.50 14.02 -2.76
N ASN A 418 -8.49 13.38 -3.38
CA ASN A 418 -9.47 12.50 -2.72
C ASN A 418 -9.01 11.04 -2.65
N SER A 419 -7.87 10.71 -3.27
CA SER A 419 -7.30 9.36 -3.24
C SER A 419 -6.33 9.21 -2.08
N TRP A 420 -6.50 8.13 -1.33
CA TRP A 420 -5.59 7.70 -0.29
C TRP A 420 -4.20 7.43 -0.85
N TYR A 421 -4.11 6.67 -1.95
CA TYR A 421 -2.84 6.33 -2.59
C TYR A 421 -2.09 7.61 -2.97
N TRP A 422 -2.76 8.54 -3.66
CA TRP A 422 -2.09 9.74 -4.16
C TRP A 422 -1.66 10.69 -3.04
N THR A 423 -2.46 10.79 -1.98
CA THR A 423 -2.10 11.59 -0.79
C THR A 423 -0.85 11.03 -0.11
N VAL A 424 -0.81 9.72 0.14
CA VAL A 424 0.34 9.07 0.78
C VAL A 424 1.57 9.09 -0.12
N TRP A 425 1.39 8.82 -1.42
CA TRP A 425 2.45 8.92 -2.42
C TRP A 425 3.06 10.32 -2.46
N HIS A 426 2.24 11.37 -2.38
CA HIS A 426 2.73 12.75 -2.40
C HIS A 426 3.53 13.11 -1.14
N ILE A 427 3.10 12.63 0.04
CA ILE A 427 3.88 12.74 1.28
C ILE A 427 5.26 12.10 1.12
N ASP A 428 5.32 10.88 0.57
CA ASP A 428 6.59 10.20 0.31
C ASP A 428 7.44 10.95 -0.73
N ASN A 429 6.83 11.44 -1.81
CA ASN A 429 7.51 12.22 -2.84
C ASN A 429 8.16 13.49 -2.26
N MET A 430 7.42 14.25 -1.45
CA MET A 430 7.95 15.42 -0.73
C MET A 430 9.12 15.01 0.18
N ALA A 431 8.98 13.92 0.94
CA ALA A 431 10.01 13.44 1.85
C ALA A 431 11.31 13.03 1.12
N ILE A 432 11.20 12.25 0.05
CA ILE A 432 12.35 11.74 -0.71
C ILE A 432 13.08 12.86 -1.46
N ASN A 433 12.35 13.82 -2.03
CA ASN A 433 12.97 14.93 -2.76
C ASN A 433 13.56 16.01 -1.85
N ASN A 434 13.26 15.96 -0.54
CA ASN A 434 13.68 16.96 0.44
C ASN A 434 14.24 16.31 1.72
N GLN A 435 15.13 15.32 1.57
CA GLN A 435 15.71 14.58 2.71
C GLN A 435 16.46 15.46 3.70
N ASP A 436 16.98 16.60 3.27
CA ASP A 436 17.67 17.56 4.14
C ASP A 436 16.70 18.34 5.06
N VAL A 437 15.43 18.42 4.67
CA VAL A 437 14.34 19.04 5.44
C VAL A 437 13.65 18.01 6.32
N PHE A 438 13.18 16.92 5.71
CA PHE A 438 12.34 15.95 6.41
C PHE A 438 13.14 14.83 7.05
N GLY A 439 14.26 14.40 6.47
CA GLY A 439 15.08 13.31 7.00
C GLY A 439 14.24 12.08 7.35
N LYS A 440 14.15 11.77 8.66
CA LYS A 440 13.34 10.66 9.21
C LYS A 440 12.02 11.09 9.85
N SER A 441 11.70 12.39 9.88
CA SER A 441 10.55 12.90 10.62
C SER A 441 9.22 12.27 10.19
N VAL A 442 9.04 12.06 8.88
CA VAL A 442 7.85 11.40 8.33
C VAL A 442 7.74 9.95 8.80
N GLN A 443 8.84 9.19 8.74
CA GLN A 443 8.85 7.81 9.25
C GLN A 443 8.60 7.76 10.75
N ASP A 444 9.20 8.65 11.53
CA ASP A 444 9.07 8.66 12.98
C ASP A 444 7.63 9.02 13.39
N HIS A 445 6.98 9.92 12.65
CA HIS A 445 5.56 10.24 12.78
C HIS A 445 4.68 9.02 12.53
N TRP A 446 4.90 8.29 11.42
CA TRP A 446 4.13 7.08 11.12
C TRP A 446 4.38 5.94 12.09
N LYS A 447 5.62 5.74 12.54
CA LYS A 447 5.93 4.74 13.59
C LYS A 447 5.24 5.05 14.90
N ALA A 448 5.07 6.33 15.24
CA ALA A 448 4.31 6.73 16.43
C ALA A 448 2.81 6.42 16.27
N LEU A 449 2.23 6.73 15.11
CA LEU A 449 0.85 6.38 14.76
C LEU A 449 0.64 4.85 14.80
N GLU A 450 1.53 4.07 14.18
CA GLU A 450 1.45 2.62 14.11
C GLU A 450 1.45 1.96 15.48
N LYS A 451 2.30 2.42 16.40
CA LYS A 451 2.28 1.92 17.78
C LYS A 451 0.90 2.09 18.44
N GLN A 452 0.25 3.22 18.18
CA GLN A 452 -1.10 3.47 18.68
C GLN A 452 -2.12 2.55 18.00
N LEU A 453 -2.05 2.40 16.68
CA LEU A 453 -2.92 1.49 15.93
C LEU A 453 -2.76 0.03 16.38
N ILE A 454 -1.53 -0.42 16.68
CA ILE A 454 -1.26 -1.76 17.23
C ILE A 454 -1.96 -1.95 18.57
N ILE A 455 -1.87 -0.99 19.49
CA ILE A 455 -2.54 -1.06 20.79
C ILE A 455 -4.08 -1.10 20.63
N GLU A 456 -4.62 -0.26 19.75
CA GLU A 456 -6.07 -0.22 19.45
C GLU A 456 -6.56 -1.52 18.79
N GLN A 457 -5.74 -2.09 17.91
CA GLN A 457 -6.01 -3.36 17.26
C GLN A 457 -5.97 -4.51 18.25
N GLU A 458 -5.00 -4.57 19.17
CA GLU A 458 -4.93 -5.58 20.24
C GLU A 458 -6.19 -5.54 21.13
N ALA A 459 -6.70 -4.34 21.44
CA ALA A 459 -7.95 -4.19 22.19
C ALA A 459 -9.17 -4.71 21.41
N SER A 460 -9.21 -4.45 20.10
CA SER A 460 -10.25 -4.97 19.20
C SER A 460 -10.19 -6.49 19.08
N ASP A 461 -8.99 -7.05 18.95
CA ASP A 461 -8.75 -8.50 18.91
C ASP A 461 -9.22 -9.18 20.20
N ALA A 462 -8.95 -8.57 21.36
CA ALA A 462 -9.42 -9.07 22.65
C ALA A 462 -10.95 -9.10 22.72
N LYS A 463 -11.64 -8.08 22.17
CA LYS A 463 -13.11 -8.03 22.06
C LYS A 463 -13.64 -9.17 21.18
N TYR A 464 -13.12 -9.33 19.96
CA TYR A 464 -13.67 -10.28 19.00
C TYR A 464 -13.23 -11.73 19.21
N LYS A 465 -12.12 -11.97 19.92
CA LYS A 465 -11.69 -13.31 20.36
C LYS A 465 -12.78 -14.06 21.13
N ALA A 466 -13.62 -13.35 21.89
CA ALA A 466 -14.74 -13.94 22.60
C ALA A 466 -15.80 -14.57 21.67
N LEU A 467 -15.78 -14.23 20.37
CA LEU A 467 -16.73 -14.71 19.36
C LEU A 467 -16.19 -15.90 18.56
N LYS A 468 -14.95 -16.35 18.81
CA LYS A 468 -14.24 -17.34 17.98
C LYS A 468 -15.08 -18.58 17.65
N ASP A 469 -15.75 -19.12 18.66
CA ASP A 469 -16.53 -20.36 18.58
C ASP A 469 -18.04 -20.09 18.35
N ASN A 470 -18.43 -18.86 17.99
CA ASN A 470 -19.81 -18.47 17.72
C ASN A 470 -19.92 -17.75 16.36
N PRO A 471 -20.05 -18.52 15.26
CA PRO A 471 -20.12 -17.97 13.90
C PRO A 471 -21.29 -16.99 13.69
N GLU A 472 -22.45 -17.24 14.31
CA GLU A 472 -23.61 -16.36 14.23
C GLU A 472 -23.34 -15.00 14.87
N ALA A 473 -22.72 -14.98 16.05
CA ALA A 473 -22.33 -13.75 16.72
C ALA A 473 -21.19 -13.02 15.98
N ALA A 474 -20.23 -13.75 15.43
CA ALA A 474 -19.17 -13.19 14.59
C ALA A 474 -19.74 -12.53 13.33
N LYS A 475 -20.75 -13.14 12.70
CA LYS A 475 -21.47 -12.56 11.56
C LYS A 475 -22.28 -11.33 11.96
N ALA A 476 -22.90 -11.34 13.14
CA ALA A 476 -23.70 -10.23 13.65
C ALA A 476 -22.90 -8.93 13.89
N VAL A 477 -21.58 -9.03 14.07
CA VAL A 477 -20.70 -7.86 14.27
C VAL A 477 -20.04 -7.35 12.99
N GLU A 478 -20.25 -7.96 11.82
CA GLU A 478 -19.61 -7.53 10.56
C GLU A 478 -19.94 -6.08 10.18
N ASP A 479 -21.16 -5.64 10.43
CA ASP A 479 -21.58 -4.25 10.16
C ASP A 479 -20.87 -3.29 11.11
N GLU A 480 -20.69 -3.68 12.38
CA GLU A 480 -19.94 -2.89 13.37
C GLU A 480 -18.46 -2.81 12.98
N VAL A 481 -17.85 -3.95 12.61
CA VAL A 481 -16.46 -4.02 12.15
C VAL A 481 -16.25 -3.15 10.91
N THR A 482 -17.17 -3.22 9.94
CA THR A 482 -17.10 -2.39 8.74
C THR A 482 -17.25 -0.90 9.08
N ALA A 483 -18.22 -0.53 9.92
CA ALA A 483 -18.39 0.85 10.36
C ALA A 483 -17.15 1.41 11.08
N ASN A 484 -16.52 0.60 11.94
CA ASN A 484 -15.29 0.98 12.64
C ASN A 484 -14.13 1.19 11.66
N ALA A 485 -13.96 0.30 10.67
CA ALA A 485 -12.93 0.43 9.65
C ALA A 485 -13.13 1.68 8.78
N LEU A 486 -14.38 1.99 8.40
CA LEU A 486 -14.72 3.22 7.66
C LEU A 486 -14.42 4.47 8.49
N ALA A 487 -14.79 4.47 9.78
CA ALA A 487 -14.53 5.59 10.67
C ALA A 487 -13.03 5.82 10.93
N LEU A 488 -12.27 4.74 11.15
CA LEU A 488 -10.81 4.79 11.27
C LEU A 488 -10.19 5.35 9.99
N SER A 489 -10.58 4.81 8.83
CA SER A 489 -10.08 5.26 7.53
C SER A 489 -10.35 6.75 7.31
N LYS A 490 -11.58 7.22 7.58
CA LYS A 490 -11.92 8.63 7.47
C LYS A 490 -11.01 9.51 8.35
N LYS A 491 -10.87 9.15 9.64
CA LYS A 491 -10.01 9.87 10.59
C LYS A 491 -8.55 9.91 10.11
N LEU A 492 -8.02 8.79 9.65
CA LEU A 492 -6.64 8.70 9.17
C LEU A 492 -6.44 9.48 7.88
N PHE A 493 -7.39 9.42 6.96
CA PHE A 493 -7.32 10.20 5.72
C PHE A 493 -7.33 11.70 6.00
N GLU A 494 -8.20 12.19 6.90
CA GLU A 494 -8.19 13.58 7.36
C GLU A 494 -6.83 13.97 7.97
N HIS A 495 -6.22 13.09 8.77
CA HIS A 495 -4.88 13.30 9.33
C HIS A 495 -3.81 13.36 8.22
N PHE A 496 -3.88 12.50 7.22
CA PHE A 496 -2.93 12.49 6.11
C PHE A 496 -3.04 13.75 5.26
N LYS A 497 -4.26 14.22 4.96
CA LYS A 497 -4.49 15.50 4.27
C LYS A 497 -3.92 16.68 5.07
N SER A 498 -4.09 16.69 6.38
CA SER A 498 -3.52 17.73 7.24
C SER A 498 -1.98 17.69 7.21
N TYR A 499 -1.39 16.50 7.32
CA TYR A 499 0.06 16.33 7.32
C TYR A 499 0.70 16.69 5.97
N GLU A 500 0.07 16.27 4.87
CA GLU A 500 0.43 16.65 3.50
C GLU A 500 0.42 18.18 3.33
N ALA A 501 -0.64 18.86 3.79
CA ALA A 501 -0.74 20.31 3.71
C ALA A 501 0.34 21.03 4.55
N ASP A 502 0.64 20.53 5.75
CA ASP A 502 1.70 21.07 6.60
C ASP A 502 3.09 20.92 5.94
N MET A 503 3.37 19.76 5.35
CA MET A 503 4.61 19.52 4.60
C MET A 503 4.74 20.45 3.40
N HIS A 504 3.66 20.58 2.60
CA HIS A 504 3.62 21.49 1.46
C HIS A 504 3.90 22.93 1.89
N ALA A 505 3.19 23.43 2.91
CA ALA A 505 3.38 24.78 3.43
C ALA A 505 4.84 25.01 3.89
N HIS A 506 5.43 24.04 4.59
CA HIS A 506 6.81 24.13 5.04
C HIS A 506 7.81 24.22 3.87
N LEU A 507 7.58 23.48 2.78
CA LEU A 507 8.40 23.59 1.57
C LEU A 507 8.29 24.97 0.92
N ILE A 508 7.07 25.52 0.83
CA ILE A 508 6.84 26.86 0.29
C ILE A 508 7.52 27.93 1.14
N GLU A 509 7.48 27.83 2.48
CA GLU A 509 8.17 28.74 3.40
C GLU A 509 9.70 28.73 3.18
N LEU A 510 10.26 27.57 2.84
CA LEU A 510 11.68 27.42 2.49
C LEU A 510 12.00 27.83 1.03
N GLY A 511 11.02 28.35 0.29
CA GLY A 511 11.18 28.75 -1.11
C GLY A 511 11.32 27.59 -2.09
N ARG A 512 10.94 26.37 -1.68
CA ARG A 512 10.94 25.19 -2.55
C ARG A 512 9.64 25.09 -3.33
N LYS A 513 9.70 24.42 -4.48
CA LYS A 513 8.53 24.14 -5.30
C LYS A 513 7.99 22.76 -4.95
N ASP A 514 6.67 22.66 -4.94
CA ASP A 514 5.96 21.41 -4.81
C ASP A 514 4.70 21.48 -5.69
N ASP A 515 4.54 20.51 -6.60
CA ASP A 515 3.42 20.40 -7.53
C ASP A 515 3.11 18.92 -7.76
N PRO A 516 2.18 18.33 -6.99
CA PRO A 516 1.83 16.92 -7.13
C PRO A 516 1.20 16.58 -8.49
N TYR A 517 0.55 17.54 -9.14
CA TYR A 517 -0.06 17.34 -10.44
C TYR A 517 0.98 17.26 -11.54
N ARG A 518 2.04 18.07 -11.48
CA ARG A 518 3.17 17.93 -12.39
C ARG A 518 4.01 16.69 -12.07
N ALA A 519 4.23 16.40 -10.79
CA ALA A 519 5.04 15.27 -10.34
C ALA A 519 4.42 13.90 -10.70
N SER A 520 3.09 13.82 -10.80
CA SER A 520 2.38 12.60 -11.21
C SER A 520 2.30 12.38 -12.73
N LYS A 521 2.84 13.30 -13.54
CA LYS A 521 2.87 13.17 -15.01
C LYS A 521 4.21 12.59 -15.51
N PRO A 522 4.23 11.94 -16.69
CA PRO A 522 5.45 11.52 -17.37
C PRO A 522 6.55 12.60 -17.44
N ASP A 523 7.81 12.19 -17.44
CA ASP A 523 8.95 13.12 -17.60
C ASP A 523 8.95 13.83 -18.95
N ASP A 524 8.50 13.14 -20.01
CA ASP A 524 8.38 13.69 -21.36
C ASP A 524 7.11 14.52 -21.58
N TYR A 525 6.27 14.66 -20.54
CA TYR A 525 5.11 15.54 -20.59
C TYR A 525 5.56 17.00 -20.77
N LYS A 526 5.10 17.60 -21.87
CA LYS A 526 5.28 19.02 -22.15
C LYS A 526 4.04 19.76 -21.71
N ASP A 527 4.23 20.73 -20.82
CA ASP A 527 3.17 21.67 -20.51
C ASP A 527 2.72 22.35 -21.80
N PRO A 528 1.40 22.48 -22.04
CA PRO A 528 0.91 23.21 -23.19
C PRO A 528 1.50 24.63 -23.16
N GLU A 529 2.08 25.08 -24.28
CA GLU A 529 2.58 26.45 -24.38
C GLU A 529 1.44 27.41 -24.04
N PRO A 530 1.66 28.42 -23.17
CA PRO A 530 0.63 29.41 -22.89
C PRO A 530 0.17 30.01 -24.22
N GLU A 531 -1.13 29.92 -24.51
CA GLU A 531 -1.69 30.55 -25.70
C GLU A 531 -1.24 32.01 -25.72
N LYS A 532 -0.58 32.42 -26.81
CA LYS A 532 -0.22 33.83 -27.00
C LYS A 532 -1.50 34.63 -26.81
N PRO A 533 -1.50 35.71 -25.99
CA PRO A 533 -2.68 36.52 -25.81
C PRO A 533 -3.21 36.93 -27.18
N VAL A 534 -4.43 36.51 -27.49
CA VAL A 534 -5.13 36.88 -28.72
C VAL A 534 -5.16 38.41 -28.72
N GLN A 535 -4.50 39.03 -29.69
CA GLN A 535 -4.62 40.48 -29.87
C GLN A 535 -6.12 40.76 -30.05
N PRO A 536 -6.72 41.66 -29.26
CA PRO A 536 -8.11 42.01 -29.45
C PRO A 536 -8.30 42.51 -30.88
N GLU A 537 -9.21 41.88 -31.63
CA GLU A 537 -9.60 42.36 -32.95
C GLU A 537 -10.07 43.81 -32.83
N LYS A 538 -9.69 44.63 -33.82
CA LYS A 538 -10.12 46.03 -33.88
C LYS A 538 -11.64 46.11 -33.76
N PRO A 539 -12.19 47.03 -32.94
CA PRO A 539 -13.63 47.15 -32.80
C PRO A 539 -14.29 47.44 -34.15
N VAL A 540 -15.25 46.60 -34.51
CA VAL A 540 -16.15 46.85 -35.65
C VAL A 540 -17.03 48.03 -35.28
N GLN A 541 -17.14 49.02 -36.18
CA GLN A 541 -18.00 50.18 -35.97
C GLN A 541 -19.47 49.73 -35.84
N PRO A 542 -20.24 50.27 -34.88
CA PRO A 542 -21.66 49.94 -34.75
C PRO A 542 -22.45 50.45 -35.97
N GLU A 543 -23.32 49.59 -36.52
CA GLU A 543 -24.37 50.03 -37.45
C GLU A 543 -25.41 50.90 -36.74
N LYS A 544 -26.04 51.80 -37.50
CA LYS A 544 -26.96 52.82 -36.99
C LYS A 544 -28.21 52.22 -36.32
N PRO A 545 -28.75 52.86 -35.27
CA PRO A 545 -29.95 52.36 -34.58
C PRO A 545 -31.21 52.48 -35.46
N VAL A 546 -32.05 51.46 -35.42
CA VAL A 546 -33.43 51.49 -35.93
C VAL A 546 -34.33 52.20 -34.92
N GLN A 547 -35.21 53.09 -35.40
CA GLN A 547 -36.16 53.83 -34.55
C GLN A 547 -37.19 52.90 -33.90
N PRO A 548 -37.50 53.08 -32.60
CA PRO A 548 -38.56 52.33 -31.93
C PRO A 548 -39.96 52.83 -32.33
N GLU A 549 -40.89 51.88 -32.52
CA GLU A 549 -42.32 52.15 -32.68
C GLU A 549 -42.97 52.59 -31.35
N LYS A 550 -44.10 53.31 -31.46
CA LYS A 550 -44.80 53.98 -30.37
C LYS A 550 -45.38 53.02 -29.31
N PRO A 551 -45.48 53.45 -28.03
CA PRO A 551 -46.04 52.62 -26.96
C PRO A 551 -47.57 52.53 -27.05
N VAL A 552 -48.11 51.35 -26.72
CA VAL A 552 -49.54 51.11 -26.47
C VAL A 552 -49.85 51.44 -25.00
N GLU A 553 -50.98 52.09 -24.77
CA GLU A 553 -51.47 52.58 -23.48
C GLU A 553 -51.91 51.43 -22.55
N PRO A 554 -51.58 51.45 -21.24
CA PRO A 554 -51.93 50.36 -20.32
C PRO A 554 -53.37 50.46 -19.78
N GLU A 555 -54.06 49.31 -19.73
CA GLU A 555 -55.34 49.17 -19.02
C GLU A 555 -55.17 49.16 -17.49
N LYS A 556 -56.26 49.57 -16.79
CA LYS A 556 -56.32 49.80 -15.34
C LYS A 556 -56.11 48.54 -14.48
N PRO A 557 -55.54 48.69 -13.27
CA PRO A 557 -55.28 47.57 -12.36
C PRO A 557 -56.54 47.09 -11.63
N VAL A 558 -56.66 45.77 -11.46
CA VAL A 558 -57.63 45.09 -10.58
C VAL A 558 -57.08 45.03 -9.15
N GLN A 559 -57.94 45.26 -8.15
CA GLN A 559 -57.59 45.22 -6.73
C GLN A 559 -57.19 43.82 -6.24
N PRO A 560 -56.17 43.67 -5.38
CA PRO A 560 -55.82 42.39 -4.77
C PRO A 560 -56.71 42.05 -3.57
N GLU A 561 -57.10 40.78 -3.47
CA GLU A 561 -57.72 40.19 -2.27
C GLU A 561 -56.72 39.99 -1.13
N LYS A 562 -57.24 39.94 0.10
CA LYS A 562 -56.50 39.91 1.37
C LYS A 562 -55.57 38.68 1.51
N PRO A 563 -54.38 38.84 2.13
CA PRO A 563 -53.48 37.73 2.40
C PRO A 563 -53.96 36.85 3.58
N VAL A 564 -53.77 35.55 3.43
CA VAL A 564 -53.93 34.53 4.50
C VAL A 564 -52.66 34.51 5.35
N GLN A 565 -52.83 34.40 6.68
CA GLN A 565 -51.73 34.35 7.65
C GLN A 565 -50.90 33.05 7.53
N PRO A 566 -49.56 33.11 7.63
CA PRO A 566 -48.73 31.92 7.77
C PRO A 566 -48.71 31.40 9.22
N GLU A 567 -48.70 30.07 9.37
CA GLU A 567 -48.48 29.38 10.65
C GLU A 567 -47.04 29.52 11.15
N LYS A 568 -46.88 29.47 12.47
CA LYS A 568 -45.61 29.69 13.19
C LYS A 568 -44.56 28.60 12.90
N PRO A 569 -43.27 28.95 12.76
CA PRO A 569 -42.20 27.97 12.73
C PRO A 569 -41.91 27.39 14.13
N VAL A 570 -41.61 26.08 14.17
CA VAL A 570 -41.16 25.33 15.34
C VAL A 570 -39.68 25.62 15.61
N GLN A 571 -39.31 25.89 16.86
CA GLN A 571 -37.94 26.14 17.31
C GLN A 571 -37.10 24.85 17.32
N PRO A 572 -35.83 24.87 16.85
CA PRO A 572 -34.88 23.82 17.13
C PRO A 572 -34.32 23.92 18.57
N GLU A 573 -34.09 22.77 19.19
CA GLU A 573 -33.48 22.65 20.53
C GLU A 573 -32.01 23.09 20.55
N LYS A 574 -31.57 23.61 21.70
CA LYS A 574 -30.22 24.14 21.93
C LYS A 574 -29.17 23.02 22.04
N PRO A 575 -27.93 23.24 21.54
CA PRO A 575 -26.81 22.35 21.83
C PRO A 575 -26.35 22.46 23.31
N VAL A 576 -25.97 21.31 23.88
CA VAL A 576 -25.35 21.20 25.21
C VAL A 576 -23.87 21.64 25.13
N GLN A 577 -23.45 22.42 26.13
CA GLN A 577 -22.08 22.96 26.26
C GLN A 577 -21.19 21.97 27.03
N PRO A 578 -19.97 21.64 26.59
CA PRO A 578 -19.04 20.83 27.40
C PRO A 578 -18.39 21.66 28.52
N GLU A 579 -18.21 21.02 29.69
CA GLU A 579 -17.56 21.56 30.89
C GLU A 579 -16.06 21.84 30.68
N LYS A 580 -15.56 22.86 31.38
CA LYS A 580 -14.14 23.23 31.45
C LYS A 580 -13.38 22.26 32.36
N THR A 581 -12.39 21.55 31.82
CA THR A 581 -11.35 20.89 32.62
C THR A 581 -10.15 21.82 32.82
N GLN A 582 -9.65 21.89 34.06
CA GLN A 582 -8.46 22.66 34.45
C GLN A 582 -7.17 21.91 34.05
N PRO A 583 -6.06 22.61 33.74
CA PRO A 583 -4.81 21.95 33.41
C PRO A 583 -4.15 21.30 34.63
N ILE A 584 -3.84 20.00 34.52
CA ILE A 584 -2.98 19.27 35.45
C ILE A 584 -1.53 19.46 34.97
N GLN A 585 -0.68 20.02 35.83
CA GLN A 585 0.77 20.00 35.63
C GLN A 585 1.33 18.64 36.05
N THR A 586 1.89 17.88 35.11
CA THR A 586 2.80 16.77 35.42
C THR A 586 4.21 17.14 34.99
N LYS A 587 5.09 17.24 35.99
CA LYS A 587 6.54 17.37 35.81
C LYS A 587 7.07 16.04 35.27
N VAL A 588 7.73 16.08 34.11
CA VAL A 588 8.58 14.98 33.64
C VAL A 588 10.01 15.29 34.08
N ASN A 589 10.69 14.27 34.60
CA ASN A 589 12.10 14.18 35.01
C ASN A 589 12.30 14.04 36.54
N GLU A 590 12.25 12.80 37.02
CA GLU A 590 13.16 12.34 38.06
C GLU A 590 13.90 11.09 37.55
N GLU A 591 15.18 11.01 37.89
CA GLU A 591 16.18 10.07 37.40
C GLU A 591 15.86 8.62 37.82
N GLY A 592 16.02 7.66 36.89
CA GLY A 592 16.02 6.22 37.23
C GLY A 592 15.31 5.24 36.30
N ASN A 593 15.09 5.54 35.02
CA ASN A 593 14.53 4.54 34.07
C ASN A 593 15.66 3.69 33.40
N PRO A 594 15.73 2.36 33.62
CA PRO A 594 16.83 1.52 33.14
C PRO A 594 16.75 1.11 31.64
N ASN A 595 15.84 1.66 30.84
CA ASN A 595 15.67 1.27 29.42
C ASN A 595 16.42 2.14 28.40
N ASN A 596 17.61 2.64 28.74
CA ASN A 596 18.50 3.27 27.76
C ASN A 596 19.53 2.25 27.22
N ARG A 597 19.12 1.42 26.25
CA ARG A 597 19.99 0.40 25.61
C ARG A 597 20.45 0.76 24.20
N PHE A 598 20.14 1.95 23.70
CA PHE A 598 20.68 2.42 22.41
C PHE A 598 21.42 3.73 22.63
N GLY A 599 22.70 3.61 22.98
CA GLY A 599 23.57 4.75 23.18
C GLY A 599 23.74 5.54 21.89
N TYR A 600 23.28 6.79 21.89
CA TYR A 600 23.74 7.84 20.99
C TYR A 600 23.91 9.13 21.78
N ALA A 601 25.10 9.73 21.66
CA ALA A 601 25.40 11.05 22.18
C ALA A 601 24.56 12.08 21.41
N ALA A 602 23.80 12.90 22.13
CA ALA A 602 23.07 14.02 21.57
C ALA A 602 24.07 15.03 20.99
N THR A 603 24.06 15.23 19.67
CA THR A 603 24.66 16.42 19.05
C THR A 603 23.71 17.59 19.22
N LYS A 604 24.21 18.68 19.79
CA LYS A 604 23.43 19.76 20.40
C LYS A 604 22.77 20.74 19.42
N ASP A 605 22.91 20.54 18.11
CA ASP A 605 22.43 21.50 17.11
C ASP A 605 21.72 20.75 15.96
N LYS A 606 20.41 20.52 16.10
CA LYS A 606 19.43 20.28 15.02
C LYS A 606 18.04 20.25 15.64
N GLU A 607 17.25 21.29 15.38
CA GLU A 607 15.83 21.31 15.74
C GLU A 607 15.09 20.26 14.90
N SER A 608 14.50 19.26 15.54
CA SER A 608 13.59 18.32 14.91
C SER A 608 12.20 18.94 14.84
N TYR A 609 11.67 19.14 13.64
CA TYR A 609 10.30 19.61 13.45
C TYR A 609 9.33 18.46 13.79
N VAL A 610 8.72 18.54 14.96
CA VAL A 610 7.53 17.76 15.32
C VAL A 610 6.37 18.74 15.30
N SER A 611 5.43 18.59 14.36
CA SER A 611 4.19 19.37 14.37
C SER A 611 3.45 19.08 15.68
N THR A 612 3.31 20.09 16.54
CA THR A 612 2.67 19.98 17.85
C THR A 612 1.13 20.03 17.82
N LYS A 613 0.49 19.80 16.66
CA LYS A 613 -0.94 19.50 16.61
C LYS A 613 -1.17 18.00 16.62
N VAL A 614 -0.83 17.37 17.75
CA VAL A 614 -1.33 16.05 18.09
C VAL A 614 -2.60 16.28 18.91
N GLU A 615 -3.77 15.96 18.37
CA GLU A 615 -4.91 15.65 19.22
C GLU A 615 -4.51 14.44 20.06
N THR A 616 -4.20 14.66 21.34
CA THR A 616 -3.84 13.59 22.26
C THR A 616 -4.96 12.57 22.34
N PHE A 617 -4.67 11.34 21.95
CA PHE A 617 -5.53 10.18 22.03
C PHE A 617 -5.89 9.91 23.49
N VAL A 618 -7.15 10.15 23.86
CA VAL A 618 -7.65 9.86 25.21
C VAL A 618 -8.02 8.37 25.29
N LYS A 619 -7.39 7.66 26.22
CA LYS A 619 -7.72 6.29 26.60
C LYS A 619 -9.16 6.21 27.13
N PRO A 620 -10.02 5.28 26.70
CA PRO A 620 -11.32 5.09 27.35
C PRO A 620 -11.09 4.40 28.70
N GLU A 621 -11.38 5.10 29.80
CA GLU A 621 -11.52 4.47 31.12
C GLU A 621 -12.86 3.72 31.18
N ALA A 622 -12.79 2.43 31.54
CA ALA A 622 -13.96 1.64 31.87
C ALA A 622 -14.64 2.21 33.13
N LYS A 623 -15.84 2.76 33.00
CA LYS A 623 -16.66 3.14 34.15
C LYS A 623 -17.41 1.93 34.69
N ALA A 624 -17.00 1.46 35.87
CA ALA A 624 -17.85 0.69 36.76
C ALA A 624 -18.93 1.62 37.36
N GLN A 625 -20.14 1.10 37.48
CA GLN A 625 -21.34 1.80 37.96
C GLN A 625 -21.69 1.27 39.35
N ASP A 626 -21.91 2.15 40.35
CA ASP A 626 -22.99 2.02 41.37
C ASP A 626 -23.12 3.27 42.27
N PRO A 627 -24.19 3.46 43.08
CA PRO A 627 -24.93 4.72 43.16
C PRO A 627 -24.95 5.34 44.58
N SER A 628 -25.24 6.63 44.71
CA SER A 628 -26.00 7.18 45.87
C SER A 628 -26.18 8.70 45.82
N GLU A 629 -27.39 9.10 46.22
CA GLU A 629 -27.76 10.32 46.98
C GLU A 629 -27.71 11.72 46.33
N ALA A 630 -28.83 12.04 45.70
CA ALA A 630 -29.78 13.11 46.01
C ALA A 630 -29.38 14.39 46.81
N VAL A 631 -29.94 15.50 46.31
CA VAL A 631 -30.40 16.77 46.94
C VAL A 631 -29.38 17.90 47.15
N SER A 632 -29.52 18.98 46.37
CA SER A 632 -30.12 20.26 46.83
C SER A 632 -29.92 21.41 45.84
N ALA A 633 -31.01 22.12 45.57
CA ALA A 633 -31.08 23.33 44.77
C ALA A 633 -30.62 24.56 45.56
N GLY A 634 -30.04 25.55 44.86
CA GLY A 634 -29.71 26.86 45.41
C GLY A 634 -29.65 27.94 44.34
N ASN A 635 -30.70 28.76 44.32
CA ASN A 635 -30.96 29.89 43.41
C ASN A 635 -30.09 31.12 43.74
N GLY A 636 -29.86 31.98 42.74
CA GLY A 636 -29.39 33.36 42.88
C GLY A 636 -28.25 33.66 41.88
N GLY A 637 -28.32 34.62 40.95
CA GLY A 637 -29.05 35.87 40.98
C GLY A 637 -28.06 37.02 40.77
N ASN A 638 -27.85 37.38 39.50
CA ASN A 638 -27.73 38.76 39.00
C ASN A 638 -26.38 39.54 39.06
N GLU A 639 -26.24 40.36 38.01
CA GLU A 639 -25.51 41.65 37.83
C GLU A 639 -24.03 41.74 37.41
N ASN A 640 -23.88 42.07 36.12
CA ASN A 640 -23.25 43.27 35.53
C ASN A 640 -21.77 43.64 35.77
N ASN A 641 -21.08 43.73 34.62
CA ASN A 641 -20.16 44.78 34.15
C ASN A 641 -19.01 45.23 35.05
N ARG A 642 -17.77 45.07 34.54
CA ARG A 642 -16.75 46.12 34.61
C ARG A 642 -15.58 45.96 33.61
N PHE A 643 -15.41 47.03 32.83
CA PHE A 643 -14.22 47.50 32.10
C PHE A 643 -13.74 46.78 30.83
N GLY A 644 -13.90 47.50 29.71
CA GLY A 644 -13.09 47.34 28.51
C GLY A 644 -11.91 48.31 28.47
N SER A 645 -11.07 48.15 27.44
CA SER A 645 -10.27 49.23 26.86
C SER A 645 -9.90 48.87 25.42
N SER A 646 -10.45 49.63 24.47
CA SER A 646 -10.02 49.78 23.09
C SER A 646 -8.83 50.75 22.99
N PHE A 647 -7.88 50.51 22.09
CA PHE A 647 -7.12 51.57 21.43
C PHE A 647 -6.96 51.28 19.92
N ALA A 648 -6.88 52.36 19.16
CA ALA A 648 -7.45 52.54 17.83
C ALA A 648 -6.43 52.73 16.70
N LYS A 649 -6.95 52.70 15.46
CA LYS A 649 -6.34 53.05 14.16
C LYS A 649 -5.88 54.51 14.05
N ALA A 650 -4.76 54.73 13.33
CA ALA A 650 -4.48 55.70 12.25
C ALA A 650 -3.02 55.40 11.77
N THR A 651 -2.52 55.59 10.55
CA THR A 651 -2.88 56.40 9.38
C THR A 651 -2.08 55.92 8.16
N VAL A 652 -2.55 56.34 6.98
CA VAL A 652 -2.07 56.09 5.61
C VAL A 652 -0.76 56.81 5.30
N GLU A 653 0.11 56.21 4.46
CA GLU A 653 0.93 56.94 3.49
C GLU A 653 1.34 56.03 2.32
N THR A 654 1.52 56.64 1.14
CA THR A 654 1.41 56.03 -0.19
C THR A 654 2.66 56.20 -1.07
N PHE A 655 2.86 55.23 -1.99
CA PHE A 655 3.60 55.26 -3.28
C PHE A 655 5.16 55.28 -3.26
N PRO A 656 5.87 54.94 -4.37
CA PRO A 656 5.46 54.33 -5.66
C PRO A 656 6.32 53.13 -6.15
N ASN A 657 5.78 52.46 -7.18
CA ASN A 657 6.44 51.57 -8.14
C ASN A 657 7.67 52.21 -8.83
N THR A 658 8.69 51.39 -9.10
CA THR A 658 9.56 51.55 -10.27
C THR A 658 9.96 50.19 -10.85
N ASN A 659 9.69 50.07 -12.16
CA ASN A 659 10.20 49.07 -13.11
C ASN A 659 11.72 48.86 -13.00
N TYR A 660 12.21 47.66 -13.34
CA TYR A 660 13.27 47.49 -14.34
C TYR A 660 13.28 46.05 -14.89
N SER A 661 13.22 45.97 -16.22
CA SER A 661 13.61 44.85 -17.07
C SER A 661 15.12 44.54 -16.92
N TYR A 662 15.54 43.28 -17.15
CA TYR A 662 16.37 42.92 -18.32
C TYR A 662 16.72 41.42 -18.36
N ASN A 663 16.70 40.93 -19.60
CA ASN A 663 17.21 39.67 -20.16
C ASN A 663 18.44 39.05 -19.48
N VAL A 664 18.47 37.71 -19.42
CA VAL A 664 19.72 36.95 -19.65
C VAL A 664 19.39 35.62 -20.38
N HIS A 665 19.87 35.52 -21.61
CA HIS A 665 20.56 34.33 -22.12
C HIS A 665 21.95 34.82 -22.58
N PRO A 666 22.98 33.96 -22.62
CA PRO A 666 22.99 32.52 -22.38
C PRO A 666 23.36 32.12 -20.96
#